data_AF-A0AA47M3C2-F1
#
_entry.id   AF-A0AA47M3C2-F1
#
_cell.length_a   1.000
_cell.length_b   1.000
_cell.length_c   1.000
_cell.angle_alpha   90.00
_cell.angle_beta   90.00
_cell.angle_gamma   90.00
#
_symmetry.space_group_name_H-M   'P 1'
#
loop_
_entity.id
_entity.type
_entity.pdbx_description
1 polymer ?
#
loop_
_entity_poly.entity_id
_entity_poly.type
_entity_poly.pdbx_seq_one_letter_code
_entity_poly.pdbx_strand_id
1 'polypeptide(L)'
;MLNHLSALTIWCIWLFLVLVVWGPDTVACTQGRGRRLWQQPSVNPSPHAESLLHDTFPPGFFWATGTSAFQTEGAWDRDGKGPSIWDHHTHSTDGGENADVASDSYTRWEDDVEALAYLGVTAYSFSLSWPRLFPDGDARGKPNAVAVEHYHRLVERLVERQIKPIVTLFHWDLPQELQRRYGGWKNESLVGLFEEYAAFCFRTFGKEVKHWLTMHNPYLVAVQGYGTGLHAPGEKGEDLSVPLVVAHNLIRAHAKAWHTYNTQFRPTQRGEVSIVLGSHWVIPQRGQATEDNVELCQRSMELVLGWFADPIFRDGDYPASVKSQHGALLPMFTPEEKAWVQKTADFFALSFGPNNLRLSRSLIQYGKSISPNLRSILHWIQLEYGDPRVLVAEGGWFSDVAVETEDTVAIYLMKRFINQVLQAIKIDGVQVFGYTAWSLVDGFEWSYGYSLRRGLFYIDFSQPNRTRVPKTTAQYYRHVISDNGFPGDRSSQEVRGRFPCDFHWGVSDSNLQVHFHPYSPQFKDPHMYSWNLTGNGRLHVVSEVRVNTRGPQCTDYPAIHSHFQLFASTGATHFRFGLNWSLILPQGDLSTVNTEALRYYRCFLTKLHEHNLEAVVTLYYPTQRTHFLGLPEPLHASGGWLNKSTVDAFQDYAALCYREFGPMVRYWITFNEPNRLVDVYSNVEQQHQATHNLLLAHAKAWRLYEREYVSEQGALVSMALHADWAQPANPFLESHAEAAQRLLLFELGRFLDPILDATHLEQGEKGGLPRKVKAYLEQRALVSGLPLSPLSSFSESEKKQLKGTLGFIALNHFTTRLASPYPHTQSSPLNLQQQQQHPTHGCLLFSDPNWSSSGLGQALVPWGLREILGWVTERYGGALPIIVTASGVDDPALVEDSLRKHYISSYLQEALKARQLDGVNLQGFYVWKLQDRHAPQFGLFASTQHRSKPKASVAAYRDIITHGGFPGDNSTQSCRSSESQESCAICTQILENKPLLVFGACLLIAAVMLGAVLIILLRGRSTGRGRWKRRSKGRRRTGVSVCAVPHVRCGPWQRVTTVQCVTEKLHENKPPLWCLYWAFRVSSRAASTTAGVTSKLFLRGFSGFRTTVTSGQAATTACFTPSAWRPYTRQLLLEGAGRSIRKASECILYRPTDTSFV
;
A
#
# COMPACT_ATOMS: atom_id res chain seq x y z
N MET A 1 -63.56 -2.46 57.86
CA MET A 1 -62.18 -1.99 58.08
C MET A 1 -61.68 -1.58 56.71
N LEU A 2 -61.57 -0.29 56.38
CA LEU A 2 -60.45 0.59 56.79
C LEU A 2 -59.12 -0.09 56.41
N ASN A 3 -58.61 0.12 55.19
CA ASN A 3 -57.96 1.34 54.64
C ASN A 3 -56.44 1.30 54.89
N HIS A 4 -55.68 1.85 53.92
CA HIS A 4 -54.20 1.97 53.95
C HIS A 4 -53.40 0.66 53.82
N LEU A 5 -53.65 -0.10 52.75
CA LEU A 5 -52.51 -0.49 51.92
C LEU A 5 -51.90 0.81 51.39
N SER A 6 -50.63 1.07 51.73
CA SER A 6 -50.01 2.36 51.40
C SER A 6 -49.79 2.50 49.90
N ALA A 7 -49.70 3.75 49.41
CA ALA A 7 -49.30 4.00 48.02
C ALA A 7 -47.95 3.32 47.70
N LEU A 8 -47.03 3.27 48.66
CA LEU A 8 -45.75 2.56 48.56
C LEU A 8 -45.95 1.05 48.32
N THR A 9 -46.93 0.41 48.98
CA THR A 9 -47.18 -1.03 48.83
C THR A 9 -47.75 -1.35 47.44
N ILE A 10 -48.68 -0.51 46.94
CA ILE A 10 -49.21 -0.65 45.58
C ILE A 10 -48.11 -0.36 44.54
N TRP A 11 -47.26 0.63 44.78
CA TRP A 11 -46.13 0.97 43.90
C TRP A 11 -45.05 -0.12 43.92
N CYS A 12 -44.78 -0.76 45.07
CA CYS A 12 -43.90 -1.92 45.15
C CYS A 12 -44.48 -3.16 44.44
N ILE A 13 -45.80 -3.40 44.53
CA ILE A 13 -46.44 -4.50 43.77
C ILE A 13 -46.40 -4.20 42.26
N TRP A 14 -46.62 -2.95 41.85
CA TRP A 14 -46.43 -2.53 40.46
C TRP A 14 -44.97 -2.61 40.00
N LEU A 15 -44.00 -2.23 40.83
CA LEU A 15 -42.58 -2.39 40.53
C LEU A 15 -42.18 -3.86 40.47
N PHE A 16 -42.73 -4.73 41.31
CA PHE A 16 -42.46 -6.17 41.26
C PHE A 16 -43.08 -6.80 40.00
N LEU A 17 -44.31 -6.40 39.63
CA LEU A 17 -44.92 -6.81 38.36
C LEU A 17 -44.16 -6.26 37.14
N VAL A 18 -43.71 -5.00 37.18
CA VAL A 18 -42.89 -4.41 36.11
C VAL A 18 -41.49 -5.03 36.08
N LEU A 19 -40.89 -5.45 37.20
CA LEU A 19 -39.59 -6.17 37.24
C LEU A 19 -39.71 -7.68 36.96
N VAL A 20 -40.93 -8.22 36.90
CA VAL A 20 -41.21 -9.59 36.43
C VAL A 20 -41.59 -9.59 34.95
N VAL A 21 -42.29 -8.55 34.47
CA VAL A 21 -42.60 -8.34 33.03
C VAL A 21 -41.40 -7.72 32.28
N TRP A 22 -40.56 -6.94 32.97
CA TRP A 22 -39.21 -6.51 32.57
C TRP A 22 -38.17 -7.14 33.52
N GLY A 23 -38.29 -8.45 33.75
CA GLY A 23 -37.07 -9.22 33.98
C GLY A 23 -36.17 -9.05 32.74
N PRO A 24 -34.84 -9.17 32.84
CA PRO A 24 -34.03 -9.25 31.64
C PRO A 24 -34.56 -10.43 30.82
N ASP A 25 -34.93 -10.19 29.55
CA ASP A 25 -35.30 -11.25 28.63
C ASP A 25 -34.20 -12.31 28.69
N THR A 26 -34.50 -13.48 29.26
CA THR A 26 -33.59 -14.62 29.21
C THR A 26 -33.59 -15.08 27.77
N VAL A 27 -32.71 -14.48 26.97
CA VAL A 27 -32.68 -14.61 25.51
C VAL A 27 -32.54 -16.09 25.18
N ALA A 28 -33.67 -16.73 24.88
CA ALA A 28 -33.67 -18.09 24.39
C ALA A 28 -32.85 -18.09 23.10
N CYS A 29 -31.74 -18.84 23.08
CA CYS A 29 -30.84 -18.94 21.94
C CYS A 29 -31.53 -19.73 20.81
N THR A 30 -32.46 -19.07 20.13
CA THR A 30 -33.16 -19.59 18.96
C THR A 30 -32.15 -19.99 17.90
N GLN A 31 -32.06 -21.28 17.58
CA GLN A 31 -31.18 -21.82 16.55
C GLN A 31 -31.33 -21.05 15.22
N GLY A 32 -30.20 -20.76 14.55
CA GLY A 32 -30.20 -20.17 13.22
C GLY A 32 -30.07 -18.64 13.17
N ARG A 33 -29.71 -17.96 14.27
CA ARG A 33 -29.47 -16.50 14.24
C ARG A 33 -28.28 -16.10 13.36
N GLY A 34 -27.26 -16.96 13.26
CA GLY A 34 -26.08 -16.75 12.43
C GLY A 34 -26.38 -16.70 10.93
N ARG A 35 -27.52 -17.26 10.49
CA ARG A 35 -28.06 -17.16 9.11
C ARG A 35 -28.11 -15.72 8.61
N ARG A 36 -28.35 -14.76 9.52
CA ARG A 36 -28.44 -13.32 9.23
C ARG A 36 -27.16 -12.76 8.56
N LEU A 37 -25.99 -13.33 8.84
CA LEU A 37 -24.71 -12.88 8.28
C LEU A 37 -24.59 -13.10 6.77
N TRP A 38 -25.35 -14.04 6.20
CA TRP A 38 -25.45 -14.21 4.75
C TRP A 38 -26.73 -13.61 4.15
N GLN A 39 -27.74 -13.27 4.98
CA GLN A 39 -29.00 -12.64 4.54
C GLN A 39 -28.92 -11.12 4.46
N GLN A 40 -28.08 -10.49 5.29
CA GLN A 40 -27.67 -9.12 5.03
C GLN A 40 -27.03 -9.09 3.63
N PRO A 41 -27.42 -8.17 2.74
CA PRO A 41 -26.64 -7.97 1.53
C PRO A 41 -25.21 -7.63 1.94
N SER A 42 -24.23 -7.89 1.08
CA SER A 42 -22.92 -7.25 1.19
C SER A 42 -23.12 -5.74 1.01
N VAL A 43 -23.47 -5.05 2.09
CA VAL A 43 -23.38 -3.60 2.22
C VAL A 43 -21.93 -3.30 1.87
N ASN A 44 -21.70 -2.74 0.67
CA ASN A 44 -20.37 -2.32 0.25
C ASN A 44 -19.74 -1.57 1.41
N PRO A 45 -18.75 -2.15 2.11
CA PRO A 45 -18.36 -1.61 3.39
C PRO A 45 -17.88 -0.19 3.17
N SER A 46 -18.29 0.74 4.04
CA SER A 46 -17.59 2.02 4.14
C SER A 46 -16.10 1.68 4.24
N PRO A 47 -15.16 2.30 3.48
CA PRO A 47 -13.80 1.79 3.33
C PRO A 47 -13.10 1.37 4.65
N HIS A 48 -13.39 2.10 5.73
CA HIS A 48 -13.05 1.82 7.13
C HIS A 48 -13.39 0.41 7.70
N ALA A 49 -14.36 -0.30 7.13
CA ALA A 49 -14.88 -1.58 7.65
C ALA A 49 -14.29 -2.82 6.97
N GLU A 50 -13.58 -2.65 5.85
CA GLU A 50 -12.71 -3.66 5.24
C GLU A 50 -11.21 -3.34 5.41
N SER A 51 -10.86 -2.07 5.65
CA SER A 51 -9.47 -1.66 5.91
C SER A 51 -8.85 -2.31 7.15
N LEU A 52 -7.52 -2.37 7.17
CA LEU A 52 -6.71 -2.61 8.36
C LEU A 52 -7.10 -1.63 9.48
N LEU A 53 -7.54 -2.14 10.64
CA LEU A 53 -7.80 -1.31 11.82
C LEU A 53 -6.48 -0.95 12.50
N HIS A 54 -6.15 0.33 12.49
CA HIS A 54 -4.99 0.88 13.19
C HIS A 54 -5.32 1.20 14.65
N ASP A 55 -5.50 0.14 15.46
CA ASP A 55 -5.90 0.23 16.87
C ASP A 55 -5.22 -0.90 17.70
N THR A 56 -5.34 -0.80 19.02
CA THR A 56 -4.82 -1.76 20.01
C THR A 56 -5.93 -2.65 20.56
N PHE A 57 -5.56 -3.87 20.95
CA PHE A 57 -6.42 -4.84 21.61
C PHE A 57 -6.75 -4.41 23.06
N PRO A 58 -7.81 -4.98 23.69
CA PRO A 58 -8.12 -4.71 25.09
C PRO A 58 -6.90 -4.94 26.02
N PRO A 59 -6.73 -4.15 27.09
CA PRO A 59 -5.63 -4.35 28.03
C PRO A 59 -5.75 -5.72 28.72
N GLY A 60 -4.66 -6.48 28.71
CA GLY A 60 -4.63 -7.85 29.25
C GLY A 60 -5.10 -8.94 28.28
N PHE A 61 -5.32 -8.63 27.00
CA PHE A 61 -5.55 -9.62 25.94
C PHE A 61 -4.44 -10.68 25.89
N PHE A 62 -4.81 -11.95 25.74
CA PHE A 62 -3.85 -13.06 25.76
C PHE A 62 -3.22 -13.26 24.38
N TRP A 63 -2.05 -12.69 24.19
CA TRP A 63 -1.15 -13.10 23.12
C TRP A 63 -0.47 -14.42 23.47
N ALA A 64 -0.66 -15.42 22.62
CA ALA A 64 -0.16 -16.77 22.83
C ALA A 64 0.41 -17.38 21.53
N THR A 65 1.16 -18.47 21.68
CA THR A 65 1.47 -19.41 20.60
C THR A 65 1.32 -20.84 21.13
N GLY A 66 1.35 -21.84 20.27
CA GLY A 66 1.08 -23.21 20.69
C GLY A 66 1.76 -24.32 19.91
N THR A 67 1.72 -25.50 20.52
CA THR A 67 2.25 -26.77 20.02
C THR A 67 1.33 -27.92 20.45
N SER A 68 1.55 -29.09 19.86
CA SER A 68 1.00 -30.34 20.37
C SER A 68 2.13 -31.35 20.56
N ALA A 69 1.91 -32.28 21.50
CA ALA A 69 2.92 -33.24 21.91
C ALA A 69 3.42 -34.08 20.73
N PHE A 70 2.52 -34.76 20.02
CA PHE A 70 2.89 -35.63 18.91
C PHE A 70 3.61 -34.89 17.76
N GLN A 71 3.24 -33.64 17.48
CA GLN A 71 3.87 -32.88 16.40
C GLN A 71 5.29 -32.41 16.73
N THR A 72 5.65 -32.28 18.03
CA THR A 72 6.83 -31.50 18.44
C THR A 72 7.75 -32.17 19.47
N GLU A 73 7.25 -33.03 20.36
CA GLU A 73 8.05 -33.64 21.43
C GLU A 73 9.11 -34.61 20.90
N GLY A 74 8.73 -35.49 19.96
CA GLY A 74 9.53 -36.66 19.59
C GLY A 74 9.71 -37.63 20.76
N ALA A 75 10.84 -38.35 20.77
CA ALA A 75 11.24 -39.28 21.83
C ALA A 75 10.13 -40.30 22.16
N TRP A 76 9.65 -41.01 21.13
CA TRP A 76 8.39 -41.76 21.18
C TRP A 76 8.38 -43.02 22.05
N ASP A 77 9.55 -43.62 22.27
CA ASP A 77 9.79 -44.84 23.05
C ASP A 77 10.59 -44.58 24.34
N ARG A 78 11.09 -43.35 24.51
CA ARG A 78 12.04 -42.99 25.55
C ARG A 78 11.39 -42.85 26.93
N ASP A 79 12.21 -43.08 27.95
CA ASP A 79 11.91 -42.89 29.37
C ASP A 79 10.59 -43.56 29.82
N GLY A 80 10.23 -44.67 29.17
CA GLY A 80 9.02 -45.44 29.46
C GLY A 80 7.73 -44.92 28.83
N LYS A 81 7.77 -44.02 27.83
CA LYS A 81 6.57 -43.65 27.04
C LYS A 81 5.97 -44.89 26.35
N GLY A 82 4.64 -44.98 26.35
CA GLY A 82 3.90 -45.96 25.55
C GLY A 82 3.65 -45.51 24.10
N PRO A 83 3.38 -46.44 23.17
CA PRO A 83 2.93 -46.09 21.83
C PRO A 83 1.53 -45.46 21.85
N SER A 84 1.35 -44.39 21.08
CA SER A 84 0.06 -43.80 20.73
C SER A 84 -0.52 -44.44 19.46
N ILE A 85 -1.79 -44.16 19.16
CA ILE A 85 -2.42 -44.53 17.89
C ILE A 85 -1.70 -43.91 16.69
N TRP A 86 -1.08 -42.74 16.85
CA TRP A 86 -0.31 -42.10 15.78
C TRP A 86 1.07 -42.73 15.60
N ASP A 87 1.76 -43.08 16.69
CA ASP A 87 3.02 -43.85 16.62
C ASP A 87 2.80 -45.16 15.85
N HIS A 88 1.70 -45.86 16.12
CA HIS A 88 1.32 -47.08 15.39
C HIS A 88 0.94 -46.80 13.93
N HIS A 89 0.16 -45.75 13.67
CA HIS A 89 -0.30 -45.40 12.32
C HIS A 89 0.87 -45.03 11.39
N THR A 90 1.81 -44.19 11.82
CA THR A 90 2.99 -43.83 11.01
C THR A 90 3.88 -45.04 10.74
N HIS A 91 4.14 -45.87 11.75
CA HIS A 91 4.94 -47.09 11.60
C HIS A 91 4.26 -48.20 10.79
N SER A 92 2.92 -48.17 10.64
CA SER A 92 2.18 -49.13 9.83
C SER A 92 2.24 -48.88 8.32
N THR A 93 2.85 -47.76 7.89
CA THR A 93 2.97 -47.37 6.48
C THR A 93 4.41 -47.58 5.99
N ASP A 94 4.65 -48.61 5.18
CA ASP A 94 5.97 -48.90 4.61
C ASP A 94 6.52 -47.67 3.83
N GLY A 95 7.65 -47.13 4.30
CA GLY A 95 8.29 -45.94 3.72
C GLY A 95 7.62 -44.60 4.06
N GLY A 96 6.67 -44.56 5.01
CA GLY A 96 6.07 -43.33 5.52
C GLY A 96 7.00 -42.53 6.44
N GLU A 97 6.76 -41.21 6.52
CA GLU A 97 7.42 -40.35 7.51
C GLU A 97 6.81 -40.54 8.90
N ASN A 98 7.62 -40.44 9.97
CA ASN A 98 7.20 -40.59 11.36
C ASN A 98 7.61 -39.38 12.24
N ALA A 99 7.08 -39.33 13.46
CA ALA A 99 7.29 -38.24 14.42
C ALA A 99 8.33 -38.56 15.51
N ASP A 100 9.08 -39.66 15.37
CA ASP A 100 9.98 -40.24 16.38
C ASP A 100 10.94 -39.24 17.02
N VAL A 101 11.40 -38.27 16.23
CA VAL A 101 12.23 -37.14 16.67
C VAL A 101 11.50 -35.82 16.51
N ALA A 102 10.78 -35.61 15.39
CA ALA A 102 10.08 -34.35 15.09
C ALA A 102 10.94 -33.10 15.38
N SER A 103 10.45 -32.19 16.24
CA SER A 103 11.18 -31.00 16.70
C SER A 103 12.09 -31.27 17.91
N ASP A 104 12.10 -32.47 18.48
CA ASP A 104 12.85 -32.89 19.69
C ASP A 104 12.56 -32.00 20.91
N SER A 105 11.31 -31.55 21.07
CA SER A 105 10.93 -30.66 22.18
C SER A 105 10.93 -31.38 23.53
N TYR A 106 10.85 -32.71 23.57
CA TYR A 106 10.97 -33.45 24.83
C TYR A 106 12.35 -33.27 25.48
N THR A 107 13.44 -33.29 24.68
CA THR A 107 14.79 -33.05 25.20
C THR A 107 15.19 -31.57 25.17
N ARG A 108 14.61 -30.77 24.27
CA ARG A 108 15.00 -29.37 24.00
C ARG A 108 13.98 -28.32 24.44
N TRP A 109 13.06 -28.66 25.35
CA TRP A 109 12.01 -27.77 25.87
C TRP A 109 12.52 -26.41 26.43
N GLU A 110 13.77 -26.34 26.89
CA GLU A 110 14.38 -25.08 27.34
C GLU A 110 14.56 -24.09 26.17
N ASP A 111 14.99 -24.54 24.98
CA ASP A 111 15.06 -23.72 23.78
C ASP A 111 13.66 -23.22 23.37
N ASP A 112 12.61 -24.03 23.58
CA ASP A 112 11.23 -23.63 23.29
C ASP A 112 10.74 -22.55 24.27
N VAL A 113 11.18 -22.58 25.53
CA VAL A 113 10.94 -21.48 26.48
C VAL A 113 11.70 -20.21 26.07
N GLU A 114 12.96 -20.30 25.62
CA GLU A 114 13.67 -19.12 25.12
C GLU A 114 13.06 -18.58 23.81
N ALA A 115 12.49 -19.45 22.96
CA ALA A 115 11.72 -19.06 21.78
C ALA A 115 10.41 -18.32 22.16
N LEU A 116 9.70 -18.78 23.19
CA LEU A 116 8.54 -18.08 23.76
C LEU A 116 8.93 -16.72 24.35
N ALA A 117 10.04 -16.66 25.09
CA ALA A 117 10.58 -15.43 25.66
C ALA A 117 11.05 -14.44 24.57
N TYR A 118 11.55 -14.92 23.43
CA TYR A 118 11.88 -14.10 22.27
C TYR A 118 10.64 -13.45 21.64
N LEU A 119 9.52 -14.16 21.57
CA LEU A 119 8.25 -13.61 21.07
C LEU A 119 7.60 -12.62 22.04
N GLY A 120 7.86 -12.77 23.35
CA GLY A 120 7.23 -11.96 24.40
C GLY A 120 5.77 -12.35 24.69
N VAL A 121 5.35 -13.57 24.35
CA VAL A 121 3.96 -14.03 24.57
C VAL A 121 3.56 -14.06 26.04
N THR A 122 2.29 -13.77 26.30
CA THR A 122 1.70 -13.76 27.65
C THR A 122 1.23 -15.14 28.11
N ALA A 123 1.07 -16.08 27.18
CA ALA A 123 0.61 -17.44 27.41
C ALA A 123 1.20 -18.43 26.39
N TYR A 124 1.21 -19.71 26.74
CA TYR A 124 1.65 -20.81 25.87
C TYR A 124 0.65 -21.95 25.92
N SER A 125 0.20 -22.41 24.75
CA SER A 125 -0.78 -23.49 24.59
C SER A 125 -0.11 -24.78 24.15
N PHE A 126 0.05 -25.75 25.05
CA PHE A 126 0.66 -27.05 24.74
C PHE A 126 -0.24 -28.20 25.19
N SER A 127 -0.02 -29.40 24.66
CA SER A 127 -0.71 -30.61 25.12
C SER A 127 0.19 -31.49 25.98
N LEU A 128 -0.41 -32.17 26.96
CA LEU A 128 0.22 -33.31 27.63
C LEU A 128 0.07 -34.55 26.76
N SER A 129 1.09 -35.41 26.69
CA SER A 129 0.93 -36.72 26.04
C SER A 129 0.43 -37.77 27.03
N TRP A 130 -0.81 -38.23 26.82
CA TRP A 130 -1.43 -39.27 27.63
C TRP A 130 -0.56 -40.55 27.68
N PRO A 131 -0.09 -41.14 26.57
CA PRO A 131 0.77 -42.33 26.63
C PRO A 131 2.18 -42.06 27.15
N ARG A 132 2.65 -40.81 27.25
CA ARG A 132 3.90 -40.49 27.98
C ARG A 132 3.69 -40.56 29.50
N LEU A 133 2.54 -40.07 29.98
CA LEU A 133 2.15 -40.07 31.40
C LEU A 133 1.68 -41.46 31.89
N PHE A 134 0.87 -42.16 31.10
CA PHE A 134 0.31 -43.48 31.39
C PHE A 134 0.48 -44.40 30.17
N PRO A 135 1.54 -45.22 30.10
CA PRO A 135 1.89 -46.00 28.90
C PRO A 135 0.86 -47.02 28.43
N ASP A 136 0.02 -47.53 29.33
CA ASP A 136 -1.12 -48.41 29.02
C ASP A 136 -2.47 -47.67 28.98
N GLY A 137 -2.45 -46.36 29.26
CA GLY A 137 -3.60 -45.46 29.35
C GLY A 137 -4.36 -45.47 30.68
N ASP A 138 -4.05 -46.35 31.63
CA ASP A 138 -4.82 -46.47 32.87
C ASP A 138 -4.33 -45.52 33.97
N ALA A 139 -5.03 -44.39 34.11
CA ALA A 139 -4.71 -43.35 35.09
C ALA A 139 -4.88 -43.77 36.57
N ARG A 140 -5.44 -44.96 36.83
CA ARG A 140 -5.51 -45.58 38.17
C ARG A 140 -4.24 -46.37 38.51
N GLY A 141 -3.40 -46.62 37.50
CA GLY A 141 -2.08 -47.23 37.65
C GLY A 141 -1.03 -46.26 38.19
N LYS A 142 0.24 -46.67 38.15
CA LYS A 142 1.36 -45.80 38.54
C LYS A 142 1.78 -44.92 37.35
N PRO A 143 1.77 -43.58 37.46
CA PRO A 143 2.20 -42.70 36.38
C PRO A 143 3.70 -42.85 36.10
N ASN A 144 4.11 -42.51 34.88
CA ASN A 144 5.51 -42.33 34.52
C ASN A 144 6.08 -41.08 35.23
N ALA A 145 6.89 -41.31 36.27
CA ALA A 145 7.48 -40.24 37.07
C ALA A 145 8.38 -39.29 36.26
N VAL A 146 9.08 -39.79 35.23
CA VAL A 146 9.97 -38.95 34.39
C VAL A 146 9.14 -38.00 33.51
N ALA A 147 8.02 -38.48 32.99
CA ALA A 147 7.08 -37.66 32.23
C ALA A 147 6.41 -36.58 33.09
N VAL A 148 6.00 -36.92 34.31
CA VAL A 148 5.44 -35.95 35.28
C VAL A 148 6.47 -34.86 35.60
N GLU A 149 7.73 -35.24 35.87
CA GLU A 149 8.84 -34.32 36.14
C GLU A 149 9.22 -33.45 34.93
N HIS A 150 9.07 -33.94 33.71
CA HIS A 150 9.25 -33.14 32.49
C HIS A 150 8.18 -32.04 32.39
N TYR A 151 6.89 -32.39 32.48
CA TYR A 151 5.82 -31.39 32.39
C TYR A 151 5.76 -30.44 33.60
N HIS A 152 6.15 -30.91 34.80
CA HIS A 152 6.25 -30.05 36.00
C HIS A 152 7.28 -28.94 35.79
N ARG A 153 8.52 -29.28 35.39
CA ARG A 153 9.58 -28.29 35.12
C ARG A 153 9.23 -27.34 33.99
N LEU A 154 8.55 -27.81 32.93
CA LEU A 154 8.02 -26.94 31.88
C LEU A 154 7.01 -25.93 32.45
N VAL A 155 6.03 -26.39 33.24
CA VAL A 155 5.02 -25.51 33.86
C VAL A 155 5.63 -24.51 34.84
N GLU A 156 6.53 -24.94 35.72
CA GLU A 156 7.27 -24.06 36.64
C GLU A 156 8.05 -22.99 35.87
N ARG A 157 8.81 -23.40 34.85
CA ARG A 157 9.65 -22.50 34.06
C ARG A 157 8.84 -21.48 33.25
N LEU A 158 7.65 -21.86 32.75
CA LEU A 158 6.71 -20.92 32.13
C LEU A 158 6.23 -19.89 33.16
N VAL A 159 5.88 -20.31 34.38
CA VAL A 159 5.47 -19.42 35.48
C VAL A 159 6.61 -18.50 35.93
N GLU A 160 7.85 -18.98 36.03
CA GLU A 160 9.05 -18.14 36.28
C GLU A 160 9.20 -17.03 35.22
N ARG A 161 8.94 -17.37 33.95
CA ARG A 161 8.96 -16.44 32.82
C ARG A 161 7.70 -15.58 32.70
N GLN A 162 6.76 -15.69 33.63
CA GLN A 162 5.45 -15.00 33.64
C GLN A 162 4.51 -15.38 32.48
N ILE A 163 4.79 -16.50 31.80
CA ILE A 163 4.01 -17.04 30.70
C ILE A 163 2.93 -17.98 31.26
N LYS A 164 1.66 -17.68 31.01
CA LYS A 164 0.54 -18.49 31.52
C LYS A 164 0.43 -19.82 30.74
N PRO A 165 0.50 -20.98 31.39
CA PRO A 165 0.23 -22.25 30.71
C PRO A 165 -1.27 -22.40 30.41
N ILE A 166 -1.57 -22.73 29.16
CA ILE A 166 -2.87 -23.22 28.68
C ILE A 166 -2.62 -24.68 28.29
N VAL A 167 -3.29 -25.62 28.96
CA VAL A 167 -2.94 -27.05 28.84
C VAL A 167 -4.06 -27.84 28.19
N THR A 168 -3.73 -28.50 27.07
CA THR A 168 -4.60 -29.43 26.37
C THR A 168 -4.39 -30.85 26.90
N LEU A 169 -5.44 -31.52 27.39
CA LEU A 169 -5.33 -32.88 27.93
C LEU A 169 -5.16 -33.94 26.84
N PHE A 170 -5.83 -33.77 25.69
CA PHE A 170 -5.82 -34.73 24.58
C PHE A 170 -5.66 -34.03 23.23
N HIS A 171 -4.57 -34.32 22.51
CA HIS A 171 -4.32 -33.79 21.17
C HIS A 171 -4.07 -34.95 20.19
N TRP A 172 -5.10 -35.80 20.06
CA TRP A 172 -5.20 -36.93 19.12
C TRP A 172 -4.31 -38.13 19.42
N ASP A 173 -3.39 -38.03 20.38
CA ASP A 173 -2.38 -39.03 20.73
C ASP A 173 -2.88 -40.08 21.74
N LEU A 174 -3.99 -40.75 21.42
CA LEU A 174 -4.59 -41.78 22.30
C LEU A 174 -3.59 -42.94 22.53
N PRO A 175 -3.42 -43.47 23.76
CA PRO A 175 -2.60 -44.66 23.98
C PRO A 175 -3.09 -45.84 23.13
N GLN A 176 -2.17 -46.47 22.37
CA GLN A 176 -2.47 -47.58 21.46
C GLN A 176 -3.07 -48.78 22.21
N GLU A 177 -2.72 -48.96 23.49
CA GLU A 177 -3.28 -50.02 24.32
C GLU A 177 -4.78 -49.82 24.61
N LEU A 178 -5.28 -48.58 24.67
CA LEU A 178 -6.72 -48.30 24.77
C LEU A 178 -7.45 -48.54 23.45
N GLN A 179 -6.83 -48.19 22.32
CA GLN A 179 -7.33 -48.54 20.99
C GLN A 179 -7.41 -50.07 20.83
N ARG A 180 -6.38 -50.80 21.26
CA ARG A 180 -6.29 -52.28 21.16
C ARG A 180 -7.24 -53.01 22.12
N ARG A 181 -7.37 -52.57 23.38
CA ARG A 181 -8.24 -53.24 24.39
C ARG A 181 -9.72 -52.94 24.20
N TYR A 182 -10.07 -51.70 23.83
CA TYR A 182 -11.46 -51.23 23.87
C TYR A 182 -12.03 -50.83 22.51
N GLY A 183 -11.21 -50.72 21.47
CA GLY A 183 -11.60 -50.09 20.20
C GLY A 183 -11.52 -48.56 20.22
N GLY A 184 -10.82 -47.99 21.22
CA GLY A 184 -10.67 -46.54 21.38
C GLY A 184 -12.01 -45.84 21.59
N TRP A 185 -12.18 -44.65 21.01
CA TRP A 185 -13.33 -43.77 21.24
C TRP A 185 -14.68 -44.34 20.78
N LYS A 186 -14.69 -45.49 20.10
CA LYS A 186 -15.91 -46.25 19.78
C LYS A 186 -16.60 -46.82 21.03
N ASN A 187 -15.88 -46.96 22.14
CA ASN A 187 -16.36 -47.59 23.37
C ASN A 187 -16.52 -46.57 24.50
N GLU A 188 -17.71 -46.52 25.11
CA GLU A 188 -18.02 -45.56 26.18
C GLU A 188 -17.17 -45.74 27.45
N SER A 189 -16.48 -46.87 27.63
CA SER A 189 -15.52 -47.08 28.72
C SER A 189 -14.43 -46.00 28.77
N LEU A 190 -14.06 -45.41 27.61
CA LEU A 190 -13.09 -44.33 27.56
C LEU A 190 -13.58 -43.02 28.19
N VAL A 191 -14.89 -42.82 28.35
CA VAL A 191 -15.46 -41.66 29.06
C VAL A 191 -15.01 -41.65 30.53
N GLY A 192 -14.90 -42.83 31.16
CA GLY A 192 -14.37 -42.96 32.52
C GLY A 192 -12.83 -42.96 32.59
N LEU A 193 -12.15 -43.59 31.62
CA LEU A 193 -10.68 -43.60 31.60
C LEU A 193 -10.09 -42.21 31.34
N PHE A 194 -10.75 -41.40 30.50
CA PHE A 194 -10.38 -40.01 30.26
C PHE A 194 -10.68 -39.09 31.46
N GLU A 195 -11.76 -39.35 32.22
CA GLU A 195 -12.04 -38.65 33.48
C GLU A 195 -10.93 -38.88 34.52
N GLU A 196 -10.49 -40.11 34.74
CA GLU A 196 -9.42 -40.44 35.69
C GLU A 196 -8.09 -39.78 35.27
N TYR A 197 -7.78 -39.79 33.97
CA TYR A 197 -6.61 -39.10 33.41
C TYR A 197 -6.70 -37.57 33.58
N ALA A 198 -7.86 -36.97 33.31
CA ALA A 198 -8.11 -35.55 33.54
C ALA A 198 -7.97 -35.20 35.02
N ALA A 199 -8.56 -35.99 35.92
CA ALA A 199 -8.47 -35.82 37.37
C ALA A 199 -7.02 -35.90 37.88
N PHE A 200 -6.20 -36.81 37.33
CA PHE A 200 -4.76 -36.85 37.60
C PHE A 200 -4.06 -35.56 37.17
N CYS A 201 -4.29 -35.11 35.93
CA CYS A 201 -3.65 -33.89 35.40
C CYS A 201 -4.07 -32.63 36.17
N PHE A 202 -5.36 -32.47 36.50
CA PHE A 202 -5.86 -31.39 37.35
C PHE A 202 -5.23 -31.42 38.74
N ARG A 203 -5.14 -32.59 39.38
CA ARG A 203 -4.50 -32.77 40.69
C ARG A 203 -3.01 -32.42 40.69
N THR A 204 -2.32 -32.73 39.60
CA THR A 204 -0.85 -32.64 39.50
C THR A 204 -0.38 -31.24 39.08
N PHE A 205 -1.03 -30.61 38.09
CA PHE A 205 -0.56 -29.34 37.50
C PHE A 205 -1.51 -28.15 37.73
N GLY A 206 -2.75 -28.38 38.21
CA GLY A 206 -3.78 -27.34 38.32
C GLY A 206 -3.58 -26.29 39.42
N LYS A 207 -2.55 -26.44 40.26
CA LYS A 207 -2.10 -25.38 41.19
C LYS A 207 -1.54 -24.18 40.40
N GLU A 208 -0.76 -24.44 39.36
CA GLU A 208 -0.19 -23.46 38.44
C GLU A 208 -1.12 -23.20 37.24
N VAL A 209 -1.65 -24.25 36.61
CA VAL A 209 -2.45 -24.16 35.38
C VAL A 209 -3.85 -23.59 35.67
N LYS A 210 -4.24 -22.57 34.89
CA LYS A 210 -5.54 -21.88 35.02
C LYS A 210 -6.45 -21.93 33.80
N HIS A 211 -5.97 -22.44 32.66
CA HIS A 211 -6.79 -22.61 31.47
C HIS A 211 -6.57 -24.02 30.94
N TRP A 212 -7.63 -24.81 30.90
CA TRP A 212 -7.61 -26.21 30.50
C TRP A 212 -8.47 -26.40 29.25
N LEU A 213 -7.95 -27.19 28.31
CA LEU A 213 -8.62 -27.58 27.09
C LEU A 213 -8.74 -29.11 27.11
N THR A 214 -9.96 -29.66 27.21
CA THR A 214 -10.09 -31.12 27.37
C THR A 214 -9.61 -31.87 26.13
N MET A 215 -9.93 -31.37 24.94
CA MET A 215 -9.60 -32.00 23.67
C MET A 215 -9.34 -30.95 22.59
N HIS A 216 -8.40 -31.22 21.69
CA HIS A 216 -8.23 -30.41 20.48
C HIS A 216 -9.09 -30.94 19.33
N ASN A 217 -9.96 -30.11 18.77
CA ASN A 217 -10.70 -30.33 17.52
C ASN A 217 -11.29 -31.76 17.35
N PRO A 218 -12.27 -32.16 18.20
CA PRO A 218 -12.80 -33.52 18.23
C PRO A 218 -13.52 -33.94 16.92
N TYR A 219 -13.96 -32.97 16.11
CA TYR A 219 -14.50 -33.21 14.76
C TYR A 219 -13.50 -33.96 13.87
N LEU A 220 -12.22 -33.58 13.88
CA LEU A 220 -11.20 -34.27 13.08
C LEU A 220 -10.87 -35.66 13.63
N VAL A 221 -10.94 -35.86 14.95
CA VAL A 221 -10.77 -37.18 15.58
C VAL A 221 -11.88 -38.14 15.11
N ALA A 222 -13.14 -37.70 15.17
CA ALA A 222 -14.28 -38.50 14.73
C ALA A 222 -14.27 -38.76 13.21
N VAL A 223 -14.17 -37.71 12.40
CA VAL A 223 -14.36 -37.80 10.95
C VAL A 223 -13.11 -38.30 10.22
N GLN A 224 -11.92 -37.83 10.57
CA GLN A 224 -10.69 -38.25 9.87
C GLN A 224 -10.11 -39.55 10.45
N GLY A 225 -10.31 -39.82 11.75
CA GLY A 225 -9.83 -41.04 12.41
C GLY A 225 -10.65 -42.30 12.12
N TYR A 226 -11.98 -42.14 11.98
CA TYR A 226 -12.92 -43.27 11.85
C TYR A 226 -13.89 -43.17 10.63
N GLY A 227 -13.87 -42.06 9.89
CA GLY A 227 -14.71 -41.87 8.69
C GLY A 227 -13.91 -41.95 7.39
N THR A 228 -12.88 -41.11 7.24
CA THR A 228 -12.03 -41.09 6.03
C THR A 228 -10.80 -41.99 6.13
N GLY A 229 -10.38 -42.34 7.34
CA GLY A 229 -9.12 -43.05 7.62
C GLY A 229 -7.86 -42.24 7.28
N LEU A 230 -7.96 -40.90 7.21
CA LEU A 230 -6.84 -39.98 6.91
C LEU A 230 -5.97 -39.67 8.15
N HIS A 231 -6.55 -39.77 9.35
CA HIS A 231 -5.85 -39.62 10.62
C HIS A 231 -5.84 -40.97 11.36
N ALA A 232 -4.95 -41.13 12.35
CA ALA A 232 -5.01 -42.26 13.26
C ALA A 232 -6.40 -42.35 13.97
N PRO A 233 -6.95 -43.55 14.20
CA PRO A 233 -6.35 -44.88 13.96
C PRO A 233 -6.32 -45.33 12.49
N GLY A 234 -6.92 -44.60 11.55
CA GLY A 234 -6.94 -44.93 10.12
C GLY A 234 -8.12 -45.80 9.70
N GLU A 235 -9.17 -45.87 10.52
CA GLU A 235 -10.39 -46.64 10.21
C GLU A 235 -11.20 -45.93 9.12
N LYS A 236 -11.57 -46.67 8.08
CA LYS A 236 -12.30 -46.17 6.91
C LYS A 236 -13.78 -46.52 7.07
N GLY A 237 -14.66 -45.57 6.77
CA GLY A 237 -16.09 -45.60 7.10
C GLY A 237 -16.93 -46.58 6.28
N GLU A 238 -16.68 -47.88 6.44
CA GLU A 238 -17.59 -48.95 5.99
C GLU A 238 -18.91 -48.92 6.78
N ASP A 239 -18.86 -48.48 8.05
CA ASP A 239 -20.02 -48.16 8.88
C ASP A 239 -20.07 -46.66 9.20
N LEU A 240 -21.09 -45.97 8.69
CA LEU A 240 -21.31 -44.53 8.86
C LEU A 240 -21.77 -44.12 10.27
N SER A 241 -22.13 -45.08 11.13
CA SER A 241 -22.47 -44.81 12.53
C SER A 241 -21.23 -44.62 13.42
N VAL A 242 -20.09 -45.21 13.06
CA VAL A 242 -18.88 -45.21 13.91
C VAL A 242 -18.36 -43.79 14.22
N PRO A 243 -18.24 -42.85 13.26
CA PRO A 243 -17.89 -41.46 13.56
C PRO A 243 -18.90 -40.76 14.48
N LEU A 244 -20.18 -41.15 14.42
CA LEU A 244 -21.24 -40.58 15.25
C LEU A 244 -21.15 -41.06 16.71
N VAL A 245 -20.88 -42.35 16.91
CA VAL A 245 -20.59 -42.94 18.24
C VAL A 245 -19.32 -42.34 18.84
N VAL A 246 -18.25 -42.18 18.05
CA VAL A 246 -17.01 -41.54 18.47
C VAL A 246 -17.24 -40.09 18.91
N ALA A 247 -17.93 -39.29 18.10
CA ALA A 247 -18.26 -37.91 18.46
C ALA A 247 -19.10 -37.82 19.76
N HIS A 248 -20.06 -38.73 19.93
CA HIS A 248 -20.90 -38.82 21.13
C HIS A 248 -20.08 -39.14 22.39
N ASN A 249 -19.17 -40.12 22.32
CA ASN A 249 -18.28 -40.45 23.43
C ASN A 249 -17.27 -39.33 23.74
N LEU A 250 -16.77 -38.61 22.72
CA LEU A 250 -15.89 -37.44 22.92
C LEU A 250 -16.62 -36.31 23.67
N ILE A 251 -17.88 -36.04 23.35
CA ILE A 251 -18.72 -35.05 24.06
C ILE A 251 -18.96 -35.49 25.52
N ARG A 252 -19.35 -36.75 25.75
CA ARG A 252 -19.54 -37.31 27.11
C ARG A 252 -18.25 -37.26 27.93
N ALA A 253 -17.09 -37.55 27.33
CA ALA A 253 -15.78 -37.49 27.98
C ALA A 253 -15.37 -36.05 28.35
N HIS A 254 -15.61 -35.08 27.47
CA HIS A 254 -15.43 -33.66 27.77
C HIS A 254 -16.30 -33.20 28.94
N ALA A 255 -17.61 -33.50 28.89
CA ALA A 255 -18.56 -33.15 29.94
C ALA A 255 -18.14 -33.75 31.30
N LYS A 256 -17.73 -35.02 31.33
CA LYS A 256 -17.27 -35.67 32.57
C LYS A 256 -16.01 -35.02 33.14
N ALA A 257 -15.03 -34.68 32.29
CA ALA A 257 -13.84 -33.96 32.72
C ALA A 257 -14.17 -32.54 33.26
N TRP A 258 -15.10 -31.81 32.61
CA TRP A 258 -15.55 -30.51 33.12
C TRP A 258 -16.26 -30.61 34.46
N HIS A 259 -17.19 -31.56 34.64
CA HIS A 259 -17.89 -31.76 35.92
C HIS A 259 -16.92 -32.16 37.04
N THR A 260 -15.95 -33.02 36.76
CA THR A 260 -14.88 -33.38 37.68
C THR A 260 -14.02 -32.17 38.06
N TYR A 261 -13.64 -31.31 37.11
CA TYR A 261 -12.98 -30.05 37.43
C TYR A 261 -13.85 -29.14 38.29
N ASN A 262 -15.09 -28.90 37.87
CA ASN A 262 -16.03 -27.97 38.48
C ASN A 262 -16.35 -28.34 39.94
N THR A 263 -16.49 -29.63 40.25
CA THR A 263 -16.84 -30.13 41.58
C THR A 263 -15.62 -30.31 42.50
N GLN A 264 -14.52 -30.88 42.00
CA GLN A 264 -13.39 -31.29 42.85
C GLN A 264 -12.25 -30.26 42.90
N PHE A 265 -12.01 -29.52 41.80
CA PHE A 265 -10.78 -28.74 41.60
C PHE A 265 -11.02 -27.22 41.52
N ARG A 266 -12.08 -26.77 40.86
CA ARG A 266 -12.39 -25.34 40.69
C ARG A 266 -12.47 -24.55 42.01
N PRO A 267 -13.04 -25.06 43.12
CA PRO A 267 -13.13 -24.30 44.38
C PRO A 267 -11.76 -23.90 44.97
N THR A 268 -10.74 -24.72 44.76
CA THR A 268 -9.37 -24.49 45.27
C THR A 268 -8.46 -23.86 44.21
N GLN A 269 -8.55 -24.32 42.96
CA GLN A 269 -7.63 -23.94 41.87
C GLN A 269 -8.05 -22.69 41.09
N ARG A 270 -9.37 -22.42 41.01
CA ARG A 270 -9.97 -21.27 40.32
C ARG A 270 -9.57 -21.09 38.85
N GLY A 271 -9.33 -22.20 38.13
CA GLY A 271 -9.12 -22.18 36.68
C GLY A 271 -10.43 -22.25 35.88
N GLU A 272 -10.27 -22.12 34.57
CA GLU A 272 -11.30 -22.25 33.54
C GLU A 272 -11.03 -23.49 32.66
N VAL A 273 -12.10 -24.13 32.15
CA VAL A 273 -12.08 -25.34 31.33
C VAL A 273 -12.95 -25.14 30.09
N SER A 274 -12.44 -25.57 28.93
CA SER A 274 -13.14 -25.55 27.64
C SER A 274 -12.72 -26.74 26.76
N ILE A 275 -13.15 -26.75 25.51
CA ILE A 275 -12.78 -27.70 24.45
C ILE A 275 -12.54 -26.92 23.16
N VAL A 276 -11.47 -27.23 22.43
CA VAL A 276 -11.19 -26.53 21.16
C VAL A 276 -12.06 -27.12 20.06
N LEU A 277 -12.97 -26.31 19.52
CA LEU A 277 -13.82 -26.71 18.39
C LEU A 277 -13.25 -26.11 17.10
N GLY A 278 -12.96 -26.97 16.12
CA GLY A 278 -12.46 -26.55 14.82
C GLY A 278 -13.57 -26.33 13.81
N SER A 279 -13.42 -25.33 12.94
CA SER A 279 -14.32 -25.17 11.79
C SER A 279 -13.71 -24.40 10.63
N HIS A 280 -14.40 -24.47 9.49
CA HIS A 280 -14.20 -23.66 8.30
C HIS A 280 -15.19 -22.46 8.29
N TRP A 281 -15.15 -21.63 7.26
CA TRP A 281 -16.22 -20.66 6.98
C TRP A 281 -16.62 -20.74 5.51
N VAL A 282 -17.91 -20.58 5.22
CA VAL A 282 -18.50 -20.70 3.87
C VAL A 282 -19.19 -19.42 3.42
N ILE A 283 -19.21 -19.19 2.11
CA ILE A 283 -19.96 -18.11 1.46
C ILE A 283 -20.85 -18.64 0.34
N PRO A 284 -22.04 -18.01 0.09
CA PRO A 284 -22.91 -18.34 -1.02
C PRO A 284 -22.17 -18.34 -2.37
N GLN A 285 -22.43 -19.37 -3.18
CA GLN A 285 -21.79 -19.50 -4.50
C GLN A 285 -22.18 -18.29 -5.38
N ARG A 286 -21.18 -17.67 -6.03
CA ARG A 286 -21.33 -16.41 -6.80
C ARG A 286 -21.89 -15.22 -6.01
N GLY A 287 -21.85 -15.25 -4.67
CA GLY A 287 -22.35 -14.15 -3.81
C GLY A 287 -23.87 -13.99 -3.80
N GLN A 288 -24.63 -14.93 -4.38
CA GLN A 288 -26.10 -14.85 -4.43
C GLN A 288 -26.70 -15.38 -3.13
N ALA A 289 -27.08 -14.47 -2.23
CA ALA A 289 -27.79 -14.75 -0.98
C ALA A 289 -29.27 -15.14 -1.20
N THR A 290 -29.53 -16.19 -1.97
CA THR A 290 -30.85 -16.84 -1.99
C THR A 290 -31.07 -17.62 -0.70
N GLU A 291 -32.33 -17.80 -0.30
CA GLU A 291 -32.70 -18.49 0.95
C GLU A 291 -32.12 -19.92 1.00
N ASP A 292 -32.20 -20.67 -0.11
CA ASP A 292 -31.56 -22.00 -0.24
C ASP A 292 -30.03 -21.96 -0.08
N ASN A 293 -29.38 -20.91 -0.59
CA ASN A 293 -27.92 -20.77 -0.45
C ASN A 293 -27.52 -20.45 0.99
N VAL A 294 -28.31 -19.64 1.70
CA VAL A 294 -28.13 -19.33 3.13
C VAL A 294 -28.35 -20.58 3.98
N GLU A 295 -29.42 -21.35 3.72
CA GLU A 295 -29.72 -22.61 4.42
C GLU A 295 -28.54 -23.59 4.32
N LEU A 296 -28.03 -23.80 3.10
CA LEU A 296 -26.90 -24.70 2.86
C LEU A 296 -25.58 -24.18 3.47
N CYS A 297 -25.41 -22.86 3.59
CA CYS A 297 -24.29 -22.27 4.33
C CYS A 297 -24.39 -22.54 5.84
N GLN A 298 -25.54 -22.28 6.46
CA GLN A 298 -25.79 -22.61 7.87
C GLN A 298 -25.61 -24.11 8.13
N ARG A 299 -26.19 -24.96 7.28
CA ARG A 299 -26.11 -26.42 7.43
C ARG A 299 -24.66 -26.92 7.36
N SER A 300 -23.80 -26.31 6.53
CA SER A 300 -22.36 -26.61 6.50
C SER A 300 -21.66 -26.25 7.83
N MET A 301 -22.04 -25.13 8.48
CA MET A 301 -21.52 -24.76 9.80
C MET A 301 -22.05 -25.68 10.91
N GLU A 302 -23.35 -26.00 10.91
CA GLU A 302 -23.98 -26.85 11.93
C GLU A 302 -23.46 -28.29 11.89
N LEU A 303 -23.08 -28.82 10.72
CA LEU A 303 -22.54 -30.18 10.57
C LEU A 303 -21.06 -30.33 10.97
N VAL A 304 -20.36 -29.23 11.24
CA VAL A 304 -18.94 -29.26 11.66
C VAL A 304 -18.78 -28.65 13.04
N LEU A 305 -19.19 -27.39 13.23
CA LEU A 305 -19.08 -26.68 14.50
C LEU A 305 -20.26 -27.02 15.42
N GLY A 306 -21.49 -26.85 14.92
CA GLY A 306 -22.72 -27.06 15.71
C GLY A 306 -22.88 -28.49 16.26
N TRP A 307 -22.35 -29.50 15.55
CA TRP A 307 -22.38 -30.90 15.98
C TRP A 307 -21.74 -31.12 17.36
N PHE A 308 -20.71 -30.33 17.71
CA PHE A 308 -20.11 -30.32 19.05
C PHE A 308 -20.53 -29.10 19.89
N ALA A 309 -20.74 -27.95 19.26
CA ALA A 309 -21.03 -26.70 19.96
C ALA A 309 -22.46 -26.62 20.50
N ASP A 310 -23.48 -27.13 19.80
CA ASP A 310 -24.87 -27.07 20.30
C ASP A 310 -25.08 -27.92 21.57
N PRO A 311 -24.60 -29.18 21.66
CA PRO A 311 -24.65 -29.93 22.92
C PRO A 311 -23.99 -29.21 24.10
N ILE A 312 -22.89 -28.48 23.85
CA ILE A 312 -22.06 -27.90 24.92
C ILE A 312 -22.50 -26.47 25.30
N PHE A 313 -22.95 -25.65 24.34
CA PHE A 313 -23.26 -24.22 24.56
C PHE A 313 -24.75 -23.87 24.45
N ARG A 314 -25.63 -24.79 24.01
CA ARG A 314 -27.07 -24.53 23.80
C ARG A 314 -27.97 -25.30 24.78
N ASP A 315 -28.52 -26.44 24.36
CA ASP A 315 -29.64 -27.15 25.02
C ASP A 315 -29.31 -28.61 25.39
N GLY A 316 -28.06 -29.02 25.20
CA GLY A 316 -27.59 -30.37 25.51
C GLY A 316 -27.73 -31.39 24.39
N ASP A 317 -28.22 -30.98 23.20
CA ASP A 317 -28.61 -31.90 22.13
C ASP A 317 -27.99 -31.52 20.78
N TYR A 318 -28.03 -32.45 19.82
CA TYR A 318 -27.51 -32.22 18.47
C TYR A 318 -28.40 -31.27 17.65
N PRO A 319 -27.83 -30.45 16.75
CA PRO A 319 -28.62 -29.51 15.95
C PRO A 319 -29.51 -30.25 14.96
N ALA A 320 -30.64 -29.63 14.59
CA ALA A 320 -31.60 -30.21 13.64
C ALA A 320 -30.97 -30.66 12.31
N SER A 321 -29.93 -29.98 11.82
CA SER A 321 -29.16 -30.36 10.63
C SER A 321 -28.46 -31.72 10.75
N VAL A 322 -27.84 -32.02 11.90
CA VAL A 322 -27.16 -33.30 12.14
C VAL A 322 -28.20 -34.42 12.28
N LYS A 323 -29.24 -34.19 13.08
CA LYS A 323 -30.37 -35.13 13.27
C LYS A 323 -31.06 -35.50 11.96
N SER A 324 -31.40 -34.52 11.13
CA SER A 324 -32.07 -34.74 9.84
C SER A 324 -31.17 -35.37 8.78
N GLN A 325 -29.84 -35.27 8.91
CA GLN A 325 -28.90 -35.90 7.99
C GLN A 325 -28.62 -37.37 8.32
N HIS A 326 -28.43 -37.70 9.60
CA HIS A 326 -27.97 -39.03 10.02
C HIS A 326 -29.10 -39.92 10.56
N GLY A 327 -30.25 -39.34 10.91
CA GLY A 327 -31.45 -40.08 11.31
C GLY A 327 -31.19 -41.07 12.44
N ALA A 328 -31.60 -42.33 12.25
CA ALA A 328 -31.46 -43.40 13.24
C ALA A 328 -30.01 -43.87 13.49
N LEU A 329 -29.01 -43.40 12.72
CA LEU A 329 -27.60 -43.71 12.97
C LEU A 329 -26.96 -42.82 14.04
N LEU A 330 -27.61 -41.71 14.39
CA LEU A 330 -27.11 -40.75 15.38
C LEU A 330 -27.48 -41.21 16.80
N PRO A 331 -26.51 -41.37 17.73
CA PRO A 331 -26.81 -41.62 19.13
C PRO A 331 -27.69 -40.51 19.74
N MET A 332 -28.65 -40.88 20.59
CA MET A 332 -29.55 -39.93 21.24
C MET A 332 -29.12 -39.71 22.69
N PHE A 333 -28.89 -38.45 23.07
CA PHE A 333 -28.76 -38.10 24.49
C PHE A 333 -30.10 -38.31 25.21
N THR A 334 -30.06 -38.95 26.38
CA THR A 334 -31.18 -38.97 27.33
C THR A 334 -31.49 -37.56 27.86
N PRO A 335 -32.71 -37.26 28.35
CA PRO A 335 -33.03 -35.96 28.96
C PRO A 335 -32.03 -35.55 30.07
N GLU A 336 -31.59 -36.54 30.85
CA GLU A 336 -30.59 -36.42 31.91
C GLU A 336 -29.20 -36.08 31.34
N GLU A 337 -28.76 -36.76 30.28
CA GLU A 337 -27.50 -36.44 29.61
C GLU A 337 -27.53 -35.06 28.93
N LYS A 338 -28.63 -34.65 28.31
CA LYS A 338 -28.78 -33.28 27.76
C LYS A 338 -28.58 -32.24 28.86
N ALA A 339 -29.25 -32.44 30.00
CA ALA A 339 -29.13 -31.56 31.15
C ALA A 339 -27.71 -31.54 31.76
N TRP A 340 -26.90 -32.57 31.48
CA TRP A 340 -25.54 -32.77 31.99
C TRP A 340 -24.43 -32.33 31.01
N VAL A 341 -24.60 -32.43 29.69
CA VAL A 341 -23.61 -31.96 28.70
C VAL A 341 -23.77 -30.48 28.34
N GLN A 342 -24.95 -29.87 28.57
CA GLN A 342 -25.11 -28.44 28.40
C GLN A 342 -24.22 -27.63 29.38
N LYS A 343 -23.65 -26.53 28.88
CA LYS A 343 -22.86 -25.54 29.64
C LYS A 343 -21.59 -26.10 30.29
N THR A 344 -21.00 -27.16 29.74
CA THR A 344 -19.74 -27.75 30.22
C THR A 344 -18.48 -27.06 29.68
N ALA A 345 -18.55 -25.76 29.39
CA ALA A 345 -17.40 -24.97 28.96
C ALA A 345 -17.53 -23.53 29.48
N ASP A 346 -16.46 -23.01 30.07
CA ASP A 346 -16.45 -21.70 30.74
C ASP A 346 -16.22 -20.54 29.75
N PHE A 347 -15.68 -20.87 28.58
CA PHE A 347 -15.45 -19.99 27.44
C PHE A 347 -15.47 -20.83 26.14
N PHE A 348 -15.63 -20.19 24.99
CA PHE A 348 -15.57 -20.85 23.67
C PHE A 348 -14.12 -20.89 23.16
N ALA A 349 -13.56 -22.05 22.86
CA ALA A 349 -12.23 -22.16 22.26
C ALA A 349 -12.33 -22.55 20.78
N LEU A 350 -11.84 -21.69 19.88
CA LEU A 350 -11.95 -21.84 18.42
C LEU A 350 -10.61 -22.25 17.78
N SER A 351 -10.64 -23.27 16.91
CA SER A 351 -9.58 -23.59 15.95
C SER A 351 -9.97 -23.14 14.53
N PHE A 352 -9.17 -22.27 13.93
CA PHE A 352 -9.35 -21.76 12.58
C PHE A 352 -8.00 -21.73 11.84
N GLY A 353 -7.73 -22.81 11.11
CA GLY A 353 -6.44 -23.04 10.44
C GLY A 353 -6.55 -24.02 9.27
N PRO A 354 -5.42 -24.37 8.62
CA PRO A 354 -5.41 -25.16 7.38
C PRO A 354 -6.02 -26.55 7.54
N ASN A 355 -5.96 -27.15 8.73
CA ASN A 355 -6.58 -28.44 9.05
C ASN A 355 -8.10 -28.43 8.83
N ASN A 356 -8.77 -27.30 9.03
CA ASN A 356 -10.21 -27.15 8.76
C ASN A 356 -10.48 -26.57 7.37
N LEU A 357 -9.49 -25.95 6.71
CA LEU A 357 -9.69 -25.16 5.48
C LEU A 357 -9.18 -25.84 4.19
N ARG A 358 -8.27 -26.83 4.27
CA ARG A 358 -7.73 -27.57 3.09
C ARG A 358 -8.45 -28.88 2.79
N LEU A 359 -9.27 -29.43 3.70
CA LEU A 359 -9.92 -30.74 3.55
C LEU A 359 -11.14 -30.73 2.60
N SER A 360 -11.04 -30.05 1.46
CA SER A 360 -12.16 -29.83 0.52
C SER A 360 -12.68 -31.07 -0.20
N ARG A 361 -12.10 -32.26 0.05
CA ARG A 361 -12.64 -33.57 -0.38
C ARG A 361 -13.48 -34.29 0.68
N SER A 362 -13.39 -33.92 1.96
CA SER A 362 -14.14 -34.56 3.07
C SER A 362 -15.04 -33.60 3.86
N LEU A 363 -14.96 -32.28 3.63
CA LEU A 363 -15.89 -31.29 4.20
C LEU A 363 -17.21 -31.22 3.41
N ILE A 364 -18.34 -31.21 4.12
CA ILE A 364 -19.69 -31.11 3.52
C ILE A 364 -19.97 -29.65 3.11
N GLN A 365 -19.62 -29.32 1.86
CA GLN A 365 -19.61 -27.95 1.34
C GLN A 365 -20.88 -27.51 0.57
N TYR A 366 -21.77 -28.43 0.18
CA TYR A 366 -23.00 -28.13 -0.59
C TYR A 366 -22.81 -27.18 -1.81
N GLY A 367 -21.68 -27.31 -2.51
CA GLY A 367 -21.32 -26.46 -3.66
C GLY A 367 -20.95 -25.01 -3.31
N LYS A 368 -20.81 -24.67 -2.02
CA LYS A 368 -20.42 -23.34 -1.52
C LYS A 368 -18.90 -23.19 -1.50
N SER A 369 -18.42 -21.95 -1.48
CA SER A 369 -16.99 -21.66 -1.44
C SER A 369 -16.50 -21.49 0.00
N ILE A 370 -15.39 -22.15 0.35
CA ILE A 370 -14.68 -21.91 1.61
C ILE A 370 -13.99 -20.55 1.56
N SER A 371 -14.01 -19.78 2.65
CA SER A 371 -13.40 -18.45 2.74
C SER A 371 -12.64 -18.26 4.06
N PRO A 372 -11.38 -17.77 4.05
CA PRO A 372 -10.60 -17.49 5.26
C PRO A 372 -11.06 -16.17 5.91
N ASN A 373 -12.24 -16.20 6.53
CA ASN A 373 -12.83 -15.06 7.23
C ASN A 373 -13.11 -15.39 8.71
N LEU A 374 -12.10 -15.18 9.54
CA LEU A 374 -12.15 -15.41 10.98
C LEU A 374 -13.16 -14.46 11.67
N ARG A 375 -13.35 -13.23 11.16
CA ARG A 375 -14.33 -12.28 11.70
C ARG A 375 -15.75 -12.82 11.59
N SER A 376 -16.14 -13.32 10.42
CA SER A 376 -17.52 -13.80 10.20
C SER A 376 -17.86 -15.03 11.05
N ILE A 377 -16.93 -15.96 11.25
CA ILE A 377 -17.18 -17.11 12.15
C ILE A 377 -17.24 -16.69 13.63
N LEU A 378 -16.44 -15.71 14.08
CA LEU A 378 -16.53 -15.15 15.43
C LEU A 378 -17.89 -14.49 15.69
N HIS A 379 -18.38 -13.70 14.72
CA HIS A 379 -19.71 -13.10 14.75
C HIS A 379 -20.83 -14.17 14.68
N TRP A 380 -20.64 -15.25 13.91
CA TRP A 380 -21.59 -16.39 13.87
C TRP A 380 -21.70 -17.10 15.22
N ILE A 381 -20.56 -17.34 15.89
CA ILE A 381 -20.50 -17.93 17.25
C ILE A 381 -21.24 -17.03 18.26
N GLN A 382 -21.02 -15.71 18.22
CA GLN A 382 -21.75 -14.75 19.05
C GLN A 382 -23.27 -14.84 18.85
N LEU A 383 -23.74 -14.87 17.59
CA LEU A 383 -25.16 -14.88 17.27
C LEU A 383 -25.87 -16.19 17.63
N GLU A 384 -25.21 -17.33 17.46
CA GLU A 384 -25.78 -18.66 17.76
C GLU A 384 -25.74 -19.00 19.26
N TYR A 385 -24.63 -18.69 19.95
CA TYR A 385 -24.37 -19.17 21.32
C TYR A 385 -24.49 -18.09 22.42
N GLY A 386 -24.96 -16.88 22.08
CA GLY A 386 -25.30 -15.85 23.06
C GLY A 386 -24.11 -15.05 23.58
N ASP A 387 -23.23 -14.62 22.68
CA ASP A 387 -22.01 -13.83 22.97
C ASP A 387 -21.09 -14.41 24.06
N PRO A 388 -20.63 -15.69 23.92
CA PRO A 388 -19.66 -16.25 24.85
C PRO A 388 -18.28 -15.56 24.72
N ARG A 389 -17.52 -15.51 25.82
CA ARG A 389 -16.08 -15.21 25.75
C ARG A 389 -15.38 -16.19 24.81
N VAL A 390 -14.56 -15.68 23.87
CA VAL A 390 -13.86 -16.51 22.88
C VAL A 390 -12.34 -16.46 23.06
N LEU A 391 -11.70 -17.63 23.05
CA LEU A 391 -10.27 -17.80 22.83
C LEU A 391 -10.06 -18.34 21.41
N VAL A 392 -9.28 -17.65 20.56
CA VAL A 392 -8.76 -18.27 19.34
C VAL A 392 -7.58 -19.15 19.75
N ALA A 393 -7.84 -20.44 19.96
CA ALA A 393 -6.91 -21.43 20.49
C ALA A 393 -5.98 -22.02 19.40
N GLU A 394 -6.36 -21.91 18.14
CA GLU A 394 -5.49 -22.15 16.98
C GLU A 394 -5.83 -21.13 15.88
N GLY A 395 -4.93 -20.18 15.62
CA GLY A 395 -5.02 -19.24 14.52
C GLY A 395 -3.71 -19.22 13.74
N GLY A 396 -3.74 -19.55 12.45
CA GLY A 396 -2.51 -19.63 11.66
C GLY A 396 -2.70 -20.21 10.26
N TRP A 397 -1.60 -20.32 9.53
CA TRP A 397 -1.56 -20.90 8.19
C TRP A 397 -0.42 -21.93 8.08
N PHE A 398 0.17 -22.07 6.90
CA PHE A 398 1.33 -22.90 6.61
C PHE A 398 2.17 -22.26 5.49
N SER A 399 3.43 -22.65 5.39
CA SER A 399 4.29 -22.45 4.23
C SER A 399 4.65 -23.79 3.57
N ASP A 400 5.16 -23.74 2.34
CA ASP A 400 5.77 -24.90 1.68
C ASP A 400 7.03 -25.35 2.45
N VAL A 401 7.41 -26.63 2.33
CA VAL A 401 8.64 -27.17 2.97
C VAL A 401 9.92 -26.45 2.52
N ALA A 402 9.95 -25.93 1.29
CA ALA A 402 11.06 -25.16 0.74
C ALA A 402 11.19 -23.74 1.33
N VAL A 403 10.24 -23.29 2.16
CA VAL A 403 10.29 -22.00 2.86
C VAL A 403 10.94 -22.19 4.22
N GLU A 404 12.19 -21.75 4.35
CA GLU A 404 12.96 -21.85 5.59
C GLU A 404 12.61 -20.73 6.58
N THR A 405 13.24 -19.56 6.45
CA THR A 405 13.11 -18.42 7.38
C THR A 405 12.46 -17.18 6.77
N GLU A 406 12.54 -17.00 5.45
CA GLU A 406 11.79 -15.97 4.71
C GLU A 406 10.37 -16.47 4.40
N ASP A 407 9.47 -16.35 5.38
CA ASP A 407 8.07 -16.74 5.29
C ASP A 407 7.13 -15.55 5.02
N THR A 408 7.56 -14.64 4.14
CA THR A 408 6.91 -13.36 3.81
C THR A 408 5.38 -13.46 3.60
N VAL A 409 4.87 -14.52 2.98
CA VAL A 409 3.42 -14.72 2.76
C VAL A 409 2.65 -14.95 4.06
N ALA A 410 3.25 -15.65 5.02
CA ALA A 410 2.61 -15.97 6.30
C ALA A 410 2.46 -14.72 7.20
N ILE A 411 3.34 -13.72 7.06
CA ILE A 411 3.18 -12.39 7.70
C ILE A 411 1.82 -11.78 7.32
N TYR A 412 1.51 -11.73 6.02
CA TYR A 412 0.28 -11.09 5.54
C TYR A 412 -0.99 -11.86 5.90
N LEU A 413 -0.91 -13.19 6.07
CA LEU A 413 -2.02 -14.01 6.53
C LEU A 413 -2.22 -13.92 8.05
N MET A 414 -1.14 -13.86 8.84
CA MET A 414 -1.22 -13.57 10.27
C MET A 414 -1.81 -12.17 10.51
N LYS A 415 -1.29 -11.15 9.81
CA LYS A 415 -1.82 -9.78 9.81
C LYS A 415 -3.33 -9.76 9.54
N ARG A 416 -3.78 -10.54 8.55
CA ARG A 416 -5.20 -10.70 8.21
C ARG A 416 -6.04 -11.29 9.34
N PHE A 417 -5.61 -12.42 9.90
CA PHE A 417 -6.38 -13.06 10.97
C PHE A 417 -6.41 -12.21 12.24
N ILE A 418 -5.30 -11.61 12.65
CA ILE A 418 -5.26 -10.72 13.82
C ILE A 418 -6.13 -9.48 13.58
N ASN A 419 -6.08 -8.85 12.38
CA ASN A 419 -6.97 -7.74 12.04
C ASN A 419 -8.46 -8.15 12.02
N GLN A 420 -8.79 -9.36 11.54
CA GLN A 420 -10.15 -9.89 11.60
C GLN A 420 -10.64 -10.11 13.04
N VAL A 421 -9.78 -10.51 13.98
CA VAL A 421 -10.12 -10.55 15.42
C VAL A 421 -10.30 -9.14 15.98
N LEU A 422 -9.42 -8.20 15.65
CA LEU A 422 -9.55 -6.80 16.09
C LEU A 422 -10.86 -6.16 15.59
N GLN A 423 -11.25 -6.42 14.35
CA GLN A 423 -12.55 -6.01 13.80
C GLN A 423 -13.72 -6.70 14.53
N ALA A 424 -13.62 -8.00 14.85
CA ALA A 424 -14.66 -8.70 15.60
C ALA A 424 -14.86 -8.08 17.00
N ILE A 425 -13.78 -7.70 17.69
CA ILE A 425 -13.84 -7.01 18.99
C ILE A 425 -14.39 -5.58 18.86
N LYS A 426 -13.86 -4.79 17.91
CA LYS A 426 -14.08 -3.32 17.86
C LYS A 426 -15.32 -2.89 17.07
N ILE A 427 -15.74 -3.67 16.07
CA ILE A 427 -16.89 -3.36 15.20
C ILE A 427 -18.08 -4.26 15.54
N ASP A 428 -17.85 -5.56 15.69
CA ASP A 428 -18.93 -6.55 15.91
C ASP A 428 -19.22 -6.79 17.40
N GLY A 429 -18.35 -6.31 18.30
CA GLY A 429 -18.51 -6.41 19.76
C GLY A 429 -18.25 -7.81 20.35
N VAL A 430 -17.68 -8.74 19.59
CA VAL A 430 -17.44 -10.14 20.03
C VAL A 430 -16.40 -10.17 21.15
N GLN A 431 -16.70 -10.86 22.25
CA GLN A 431 -15.86 -10.97 23.44
C GLN A 431 -14.61 -11.87 23.27
N VAL A 432 -13.76 -11.60 22.27
CA VAL A 432 -12.50 -12.34 22.09
C VAL A 432 -11.45 -11.84 23.07
N PHE A 433 -10.92 -12.73 23.92
CA PHE A 433 -9.96 -12.39 24.98
C PHE A 433 -8.53 -12.89 24.74
N GLY A 434 -8.30 -13.68 23.69
CA GLY A 434 -6.95 -14.14 23.33
C GLY A 434 -6.82 -14.69 21.91
N TYR A 435 -5.58 -14.69 21.41
CA TYR A 435 -5.18 -15.22 20.10
C TYR A 435 -3.92 -16.07 20.22
N THR A 436 -4.00 -17.31 19.74
CA THR A 436 -2.92 -18.30 19.77
C THR A 436 -2.38 -18.53 18.36
N ALA A 437 -1.23 -17.92 18.05
CA ALA A 437 -0.55 -18.13 16.78
C ALA A 437 -0.02 -19.58 16.67
N TRP A 438 -0.43 -20.33 15.64
CA TRP A 438 -0.06 -21.73 15.50
C TRP A 438 0.91 -21.96 14.32
N SER A 439 2.07 -22.59 14.49
CA SER A 439 2.68 -23.18 15.72
C SER A 439 3.89 -22.39 16.22
N LEU A 440 4.40 -22.71 17.42
CA LEU A 440 5.69 -22.16 17.91
C LEU A 440 6.84 -22.62 17.00
N VAL A 441 7.04 -23.94 16.87
CA VAL A 441 8.11 -24.56 16.05
C VAL A 441 7.53 -25.33 14.87
N ASP A 442 8.33 -25.51 13.82
CA ASP A 442 8.04 -26.50 12.78
C ASP A 442 8.10 -27.91 13.38
N GLY A 443 7.11 -28.74 13.02
CA GLY A 443 6.98 -30.11 13.51
C GLY A 443 6.41 -31.07 12.44
N PHE A 444 5.93 -32.22 12.87
CA PHE A 444 5.26 -33.20 12.01
C PHE A 444 3.79 -32.79 11.79
N GLU A 445 3.37 -32.48 10.56
CA GLU A 445 2.02 -31.97 10.24
C GLU A 445 1.03 -33.09 9.88
N TRP A 446 0.91 -34.09 10.76
CA TRP A 446 -0.08 -35.16 10.68
C TRP A 446 -0.04 -35.90 9.33
N SER A 447 -1.15 -35.98 8.59
CA SER A 447 -1.21 -36.60 7.27
C SER A 447 -0.40 -35.89 6.17
N TYR A 448 0.23 -34.74 6.47
CA TYR A 448 1.16 -34.04 5.57
C TYR A 448 2.64 -34.33 5.88
N GLY A 449 2.96 -35.05 6.96
CA GLY A 449 4.34 -35.32 7.35
C GLY A 449 5.14 -34.02 7.53
N TYR A 450 6.35 -33.95 6.95
CA TYR A 450 7.18 -32.74 6.93
C TYR A 450 7.04 -31.92 5.63
N SER A 451 6.06 -32.23 4.77
CA SER A 451 5.88 -31.56 3.46
C SER A 451 5.34 -30.12 3.55
N LEU A 452 4.93 -29.67 4.73
CA LEU A 452 4.47 -28.32 5.04
C LEU A 452 5.12 -27.83 6.34
N ARG A 453 5.21 -26.51 6.52
CA ARG A 453 5.77 -25.87 7.70
C ARG A 453 4.75 -24.91 8.32
N ARG A 454 4.72 -24.77 9.65
CA ARG A 454 3.75 -23.93 10.40
C ARG A 454 4.36 -23.13 11.55
N GLY A 455 5.59 -23.44 11.95
CA GLY A 455 6.25 -22.80 13.06
C GLY A 455 6.61 -21.36 12.79
N LEU A 456 6.50 -20.51 13.81
CA LEU A 456 7.17 -19.20 13.86
C LEU A 456 8.70 -19.37 13.93
N PHE A 457 9.17 -20.50 14.45
CA PHE A 457 10.57 -20.91 14.43
C PHE A 457 10.79 -22.07 13.45
N TYR A 458 11.72 -21.87 12.53
CA TYR A 458 12.22 -22.88 11.61
C TYR A 458 13.01 -23.94 12.36
N ILE A 459 12.81 -25.20 11.96
CA ILE A 459 13.61 -26.36 12.37
C ILE A 459 14.19 -27.02 11.11
N ASP A 460 15.50 -27.18 11.08
CA ASP A 460 16.17 -28.06 10.13
C ASP A 460 16.07 -29.51 10.62
N PHE A 461 15.19 -30.29 9.98
CA PHE A 461 14.97 -31.70 10.31
C PHE A 461 16.10 -32.63 9.82
N SER A 462 17.09 -32.13 9.08
CA SER A 462 18.32 -32.86 8.76
C SER A 462 19.38 -32.76 9.86
N GLN A 463 19.38 -31.66 10.62
CA GLN A 463 20.35 -31.45 11.69
C GLN A 463 19.94 -32.16 13.01
N PRO A 464 20.90 -32.78 13.72
CA PRO A 464 20.64 -33.40 15.03
C PRO A 464 20.42 -32.37 16.14
N ASN A 465 20.79 -31.10 15.94
CA ASN A 465 20.65 -30.05 16.94
C ASN A 465 19.25 -29.45 17.03
N ARG A 466 18.38 -29.65 16.03
CA ARG A 466 17.00 -29.11 15.93
C ARG A 466 16.89 -27.63 16.39
N THR A 467 17.85 -26.80 16.00
CA THR A 467 17.96 -25.40 16.47
C THR A 467 16.72 -24.59 16.07
N ARG A 468 16.11 -23.86 17.03
CA ARG A 468 14.96 -22.98 16.81
C ARG A 468 15.42 -21.67 16.18
N VAL A 469 15.24 -21.50 14.87
CA VAL A 469 15.63 -20.25 14.17
C VAL A 469 14.39 -19.37 13.92
N PRO A 470 14.30 -18.14 14.46
CA PRO A 470 13.11 -17.30 14.28
C PRO A 470 12.91 -16.90 12.82
N LYS A 471 11.75 -17.25 12.25
CA LYS A 471 11.34 -16.82 10.91
C LYS A 471 10.92 -15.36 10.91
N THR A 472 10.68 -14.79 9.73
CA THR A 472 10.19 -13.41 9.63
C THR A 472 8.78 -13.21 10.21
N THR A 473 7.95 -14.26 10.30
CA THR A 473 6.71 -14.23 11.10
C THR A 473 6.94 -14.15 12.61
N ALA A 474 7.96 -14.79 13.19
CA ALA A 474 8.28 -14.62 14.60
C ALA A 474 8.65 -13.16 14.92
N GLN A 475 9.43 -12.55 14.02
CA GLN A 475 9.79 -11.13 14.10
C GLN A 475 8.54 -10.25 13.99
N TYR A 476 7.65 -10.51 13.03
CA TYR A 476 6.39 -9.80 12.89
C TYR A 476 5.50 -9.93 14.15
N TYR A 477 5.26 -11.15 14.61
CA TYR A 477 4.36 -11.41 15.73
C TYR A 477 4.84 -10.76 17.02
N ARG A 478 6.16 -10.79 17.28
CA ARG A 478 6.79 -10.08 18.40
C ARG A 478 6.45 -8.59 18.44
N HIS A 479 6.44 -7.90 17.29
CA HIS A 479 6.06 -6.48 17.22
C HIS A 479 4.56 -6.28 17.48
N VAL A 480 3.69 -7.14 16.93
CA VAL A 480 2.25 -7.09 17.21
C VAL A 480 1.96 -7.30 18.71
N ILE A 481 2.76 -8.10 19.40
CA ILE A 481 2.66 -8.32 20.85
C ILE A 481 3.17 -7.10 21.64
N SER A 482 4.35 -6.56 21.33
CA SER A 482 4.90 -5.38 22.04
C SER A 482 3.98 -4.17 21.93
N ASP A 483 3.33 -4.03 20.78
CA ASP A 483 2.49 -2.90 20.41
C ASP A 483 1.00 -3.18 20.74
N ASN A 484 0.70 -4.39 21.23
CA ASN A 484 -0.64 -4.89 21.56
C ASN A 484 -1.66 -4.68 20.42
N GLY A 485 -1.28 -4.93 19.17
CA GLY A 485 -2.12 -4.74 17.98
C GLY A 485 -1.39 -4.02 16.85
N PHE A 486 -2.07 -3.02 16.26
CA PHE A 486 -1.58 -2.24 15.13
C PHE A 486 -1.71 -0.74 15.42
N PRO A 487 -0.97 -0.17 16.38
CA PRO A 487 -1.12 1.23 16.75
C PRO A 487 -1.00 2.15 15.53
N GLY A 488 -1.89 3.15 15.45
CA GLY A 488 -1.79 4.20 14.45
C GLY A 488 -0.55 5.05 14.70
N ASP A 489 0.41 5.01 13.77
CA ASP A 489 1.51 5.98 13.72
C ASP A 489 0.96 7.41 13.52
N ARG A 490 1.79 8.43 13.79
CA ARG A 490 1.48 9.85 13.51
C ARG A 490 1.06 10.11 12.06
N SER A 491 1.50 9.31 11.11
CA SER A 491 0.97 9.31 9.73
C SER A 491 -0.54 9.10 9.65
N SER A 492 -1.16 8.33 10.56
CA SER A 492 -2.60 8.05 10.53
C SER A 492 -3.51 9.22 10.95
N GLN A 493 -2.99 10.22 11.67
CA GLN A 493 -3.79 11.34 12.17
C GLN A 493 -4.04 12.38 11.07
N GLU A 494 -5.29 12.82 10.87
CA GLU A 494 -5.58 13.95 9.97
C GLU A 494 -4.92 15.24 10.46
N VAL A 495 -4.27 15.97 9.56
CA VAL A 495 -3.71 17.30 9.85
C VAL A 495 -4.70 18.38 9.45
N ARG A 496 -4.82 19.41 10.29
CA ARG A 496 -5.65 20.58 10.02
C ARG A 496 -4.79 21.71 9.47
N GLY A 497 -5.10 22.18 8.27
CA GLY A 497 -4.26 23.13 7.55
C GLY A 497 -4.81 23.48 6.16
N ARG A 498 -4.14 24.41 5.49
CA ARG A 498 -4.41 24.81 4.10
C ARG A 498 -3.14 24.70 3.25
N PHE A 499 -3.34 24.48 1.96
CA PHE A 499 -2.33 24.67 0.93
C PHE A 499 -2.16 26.17 0.60
N PRO A 500 -1.07 26.58 -0.07
CA PRO A 500 -0.87 27.95 -0.53
C PRO A 500 -1.98 28.48 -1.46
N CYS A 501 -2.14 29.80 -1.52
CA CYS A 501 -3.13 30.44 -2.41
C CYS A 501 -2.82 30.30 -3.92
N ASP A 502 -1.56 30.01 -4.28
CA ASP A 502 -1.09 29.70 -5.63
C ASP A 502 -1.08 28.19 -5.95
N PHE A 503 -1.56 27.34 -5.03
CA PHE A 503 -1.56 25.89 -5.22
C PHE A 503 -2.43 25.45 -6.41
N HIS A 504 -1.90 24.57 -7.25
CA HIS A 504 -2.60 24.09 -8.43
C HIS A 504 -3.65 23.04 -8.04
N TRP A 505 -4.89 23.49 -7.90
CA TRP A 505 -6.07 22.62 -7.83
C TRP A 505 -6.42 22.14 -9.24
N GLY A 506 -6.03 20.91 -9.57
CA GLY A 506 -6.04 20.41 -10.93
C GLY A 506 -7.07 19.32 -11.22
N VAL A 507 -7.50 19.23 -12.48
CA VAL A 507 -8.07 18.00 -13.06
C VAL A 507 -7.24 17.62 -14.29
N SER A 508 -7.01 16.33 -14.47
CA SER A 508 -6.27 15.77 -15.61
C SER A 508 -7.16 14.94 -16.55
N ASP A 509 -6.84 15.00 -17.84
CA ASP A 509 -7.34 14.07 -18.87
C ASP A 509 -6.16 13.60 -19.74
N SER A 510 -6.41 12.60 -20.59
CA SER A 510 -5.47 12.07 -21.58
C SER A 510 -5.35 13.04 -22.78
N ASN A 511 -5.05 12.53 -23.98
CA ASN A 511 -5.23 13.31 -25.21
C ASN A 511 -6.64 13.90 -25.29
N LEU A 512 -6.73 15.23 -25.40
CA LEU A 512 -8.01 15.93 -25.52
C LEU A 512 -8.69 15.53 -26.83
N GLN A 513 -9.90 14.99 -26.76
CA GLN A 513 -10.58 14.48 -27.94
C GLN A 513 -11.02 15.65 -28.85
N VAL A 514 -10.27 15.88 -29.94
CA VAL A 514 -10.59 16.87 -30.97
C VAL A 514 -11.89 16.46 -31.70
N HIS A 515 -13.00 17.02 -31.24
CA HIS A 515 -14.29 16.89 -31.91
C HIS A 515 -14.39 17.88 -33.04
N PHE A 516 -13.96 17.46 -34.24
CA PHE A 516 -14.17 18.25 -35.45
C PHE A 516 -15.67 18.56 -35.64
N HIS A 517 -16.57 17.56 -35.57
CA HIS A 517 -18.03 17.72 -35.52
C HIS A 517 -18.67 16.64 -34.62
N PRO A 518 -19.83 16.94 -33.97
CA PRO A 518 -21.07 16.33 -34.46
C PRO A 518 -22.34 17.22 -34.46
N TYR A 519 -22.35 18.41 -33.85
CA TYR A 519 -23.59 19.19 -33.63
C TYR A 519 -23.51 20.70 -33.95
N SER A 520 -22.68 21.12 -34.92
CA SER A 520 -22.80 22.46 -35.50
C SER A 520 -22.32 22.51 -36.97
N PRO A 521 -23.22 22.27 -37.95
CA PRO A 521 -22.94 22.56 -39.36
C PRO A 521 -23.14 24.05 -39.70
N GLN A 522 -23.19 24.93 -38.69
CA GLN A 522 -23.41 26.36 -38.87
C GLN A 522 -22.33 26.95 -39.79
N PHE A 523 -22.77 27.69 -40.82
CA PHE A 523 -21.88 28.31 -41.81
C PHE A 523 -20.96 27.34 -42.56
N LYS A 524 -21.28 26.04 -42.63
CA LYS A 524 -20.54 25.08 -43.46
C LYS A 524 -21.16 24.78 -44.82
N ASP A 525 -22.47 24.97 -44.97
CA ASP A 525 -23.16 24.72 -46.23
C ASP A 525 -23.01 25.94 -47.16
N PRO A 526 -22.37 25.80 -48.34
CA PRO A 526 -22.23 26.90 -49.30
C PRO A 526 -23.43 27.01 -50.24
N HIS A 527 -24.41 26.08 -50.20
CA HIS A 527 -25.51 26.08 -51.16
C HIS A 527 -26.59 27.10 -50.79
N MET A 528 -27.11 27.81 -51.80
CA MET A 528 -28.29 28.64 -51.62
C MET A 528 -29.55 27.78 -51.74
N TYR A 529 -30.54 28.02 -50.87
CA TYR A 529 -31.81 27.30 -50.86
C TYR A 529 -32.98 28.25 -51.08
N SER A 530 -33.89 27.87 -51.97
CA SER A 530 -35.23 28.46 -52.07
C SER A 530 -36.17 27.75 -51.10
N TRP A 531 -36.87 28.51 -50.24
CA TRP A 531 -37.77 27.96 -49.23
C TRP A 531 -39.23 28.15 -49.63
N ASN A 532 -39.97 27.05 -49.82
CA ASN A 532 -41.39 27.09 -50.17
C ASN A 532 -42.30 27.36 -48.95
N LEU A 533 -42.17 28.58 -48.41
CA LEU A 533 -42.73 29.02 -47.13
C LEU A 533 -44.27 28.99 -47.11
N THR A 534 -44.93 29.26 -48.25
CA THR A 534 -46.40 29.23 -48.42
C THR A 534 -46.95 27.91 -48.96
N GLY A 535 -46.10 26.91 -49.18
CA GLY A 535 -46.47 25.63 -49.80
C GLY A 535 -46.11 24.44 -48.92
N ASN A 536 -45.27 23.53 -49.44
CA ASN A 536 -44.92 22.29 -48.75
C ASN A 536 -43.80 22.45 -47.68
N GLY A 537 -43.38 23.69 -47.39
CA GLY A 537 -42.34 24.00 -46.40
C GLY A 537 -40.91 23.54 -46.75
N ARG A 538 -40.69 22.94 -47.94
CA ARG A 538 -39.40 22.34 -48.30
C ARG A 538 -38.38 23.38 -48.76
N LEU A 539 -37.11 23.04 -48.52
CA LEU A 539 -35.94 23.74 -49.07
C LEU A 539 -35.53 23.05 -50.38
N HIS A 540 -35.35 23.83 -51.43
CA HIS A 540 -34.87 23.38 -52.74
C HIS A 540 -33.52 24.05 -53.03
N VAL A 541 -32.48 23.26 -53.34
CA VAL A 541 -31.16 23.79 -53.72
C VAL A 541 -31.30 24.61 -54.99
N VAL A 542 -30.76 25.83 -55.00
CA VAL A 542 -30.56 26.61 -56.22
C VAL A 542 -29.27 26.13 -56.86
N SER A 543 -29.41 25.29 -57.91
CA SER A 543 -28.27 24.82 -58.71
C SER A 543 -27.42 26.00 -59.19
N GLU A 544 -26.11 25.74 -59.37
CA GLU A 544 -25.10 26.70 -59.85
C GLU A 544 -24.74 27.86 -58.89
N VAL A 545 -25.57 28.19 -57.89
CA VAL A 545 -25.26 29.25 -56.91
C VAL A 545 -24.58 28.70 -55.65
N ARG A 546 -23.38 29.20 -55.36
CA ARG A 546 -22.67 28.99 -54.08
C ARG A 546 -22.36 30.33 -53.41
N VAL A 547 -22.52 30.37 -52.09
CA VAL A 547 -22.28 31.54 -51.23
C VAL A 547 -20.96 31.35 -50.48
N ASN A 548 -20.16 32.40 -50.38
CA ASN A 548 -18.97 32.41 -49.53
C ASN A 548 -19.38 32.32 -48.06
N THR A 549 -19.01 31.23 -47.39
CA THR A 549 -19.19 31.09 -45.95
C THR A 549 -18.17 31.92 -45.17
N ARG A 550 -18.50 32.30 -43.93
CA ARG A 550 -17.56 33.04 -43.07
C ARG A 550 -16.37 32.16 -42.66
N GLY A 551 -15.26 32.79 -42.31
CA GLY A 551 -14.12 32.10 -41.71
C GLY A 551 -14.52 31.33 -40.43
N PRO A 552 -13.92 30.16 -40.16
CA PRO A 552 -14.20 29.34 -38.99
C PRO A 552 -13.74 30.02 -37.69
N GLN A 553 -14.54 29.88 -36.64
CA GLN A 553 -14.40 30.56 -35.34
C GLN A 553 -14.54 29.56 -34.18
N CYS A 554 -14.10 29.96 -32.98
CA CYS A 554 -14.13 29.09 -31.80
C CYS A 554 -15.55 28.71 -31.33
N THR A 555 -16.57 29.44 -31.74
CA THR A 555 -18.00 29.10 -31.57
C THR A 555 -18.42 27.83 -32.30
N ASP A 556 -17.66 27.44 -33.33
CA ASP A 556 -18.07 26.41 -34.29
C ASP A 556 -17.74 25.00 -33.75
N TYR A 557 -17.06 24.94 -32.60
CA TYR A 557 -16.71 23.73 -31.85
C TYR A 557 -17.55 23.65 -30.54
N PRO A 558 -18.87 23.39 -30.59
CA PRO A 558 -19.75 23.44 -29.40
C PRO A 558 -19.34 22.49 -28.27
N ALA A 559 -18.62 21.40 -28.61
CA ALA A 559 -18.06 20.46 -27.63
C ALA A 559 -17.11 21.14 -26.62
N ILE A 560 -16.42 22.22 -26.99
CA ILE A 560 -15.56 22.99 -26.09
C ILE A 560 -16.38 23.59 -24.94
N HIS A 561 -17.55 24.17 -25.24
CA HIS A 561 -18.41 24.78 -24.23
C HIS A 561 -18.98 23.73 -23.26
N SER A 562 -19.45 22.58 -23.77
CA SER A 562 -19.92 21.49 -22.92
C SER A 562 -18.83 20.92 -22.03
N HIS A 563 -17.59 20.77 -22.52
CA HIS A 563 -16.47 20.30 -21.72
C HIS A 563 -16.06 21.32 -20.64
N PHE A 564 -16.05 22.61 -20.98
CA PHE A 564 -15.79 23.71 -20.05
C PHE A 564 -16.81 23.74 -18.89
N GLN A 565 -18.11 23.59 -19.18
CA GLN A 565 -19.16 23.55 -18.13
C GLN A 565 -18.91 22.46 -17.08
N LEU A 566 -18.45 21.27 -17.51
CA LEU A 566 -18.11 20.17 -16.60
C LEU A 566 -16.91 20.56 -15.73
N PHE A 567 -15.80 21.00 -16.35
CA PHE A 567 -14.60 21.42 -15.61
C PHE A 567 -14.90 22.53 -14.60
N ALA A 568 -15.57 23.62 -15.02
CA ALA A 568 -15.89 24.75 -14.16
C ALA A 568 -16.78 24.37 -12.95
N SER A 569 -17.58 23.31 -13.07
CA SER A 569 -18.38 22.82 -11.93
C SER A 569 -17.56 22.14 -10.83
N THR A 570 -16.32 21.70 -11.11
CA THR A 570 -15.38 21.13 -10.12
C THR A 570 -14.73 22.16 -9.20
N GLY A 571 -14.67 23.43 -9.62
CA GLY A 571 -13.94 24.49 -8.91
C GLY A 571 -12.40 24.46 -9.08
N ALA A 572 -11.84 23.51 -9.84
CA ALA A 572 -10.41 23.45 -10.12
C ALA A 572 -9.91 24.68 -10.89
N THR A 573 -8.68 25.13 -10.60
CA THR A 573 -8.03 26.29 -11.24
C THR A 573 -7.19 25.91 -12.45
N HIS A 574 -6.72 24.65 -12.51
CA HIS A 574 -5.84 24.15 -13.56
C HIS A 574 -6.44 22.96 -14.31
N PHE A 575 -6.27 22.92 -15.63
CA PHE A 575 -6.64 21.78 -16.46
C PHE A 575 -5.45 21.20 -17.22
N ARG A 576 -5.18 19.90 -17.02
CA ARG A 576 -4.11 19.16 -17.69
C ARG A 576 -4.66 18.26 -18.79
N PHE A 577 -4.11 18.35 -20.00
CA PHE A 577 -4.48 17.48 -21.12
C PHE A 577 -3.32 17.22 -22.08
N GLY A 578 -3.45 16.18 -22.91
CA GLY A 578 -2.51 15.84 -23.98
C GLY A 578 -2.89 16.39 -25.36
N LEU A 579 -1.87 16.77 -26.13
CA LEU A 579 -1.96 17.00 -27.57
C LEU A 579 -1.73 15.68 -28.32
N ASN A 580 -2.55 15.43 -29.34
CA ASN A 580 -2.37 14.29 -30.24
C ASN A 580 -1.40 14.66 -31.38
N TRP A 581 -0.13 14.24 -31.27
CA TRP A 581 0.92 14.49 -32.27
C TRP A 581 0.55 13.95 -33.66
N SER A 582 0.10 12.69 -33.78
CA SER A 582 -0.26 12.09 -35.07
C SER A 582 -1.48 12.74 -35.72
N LEU A 583 -2.31 13.47 -34.96
CA LEU A 583 -3.38 14.30 -35.53
C LEU A 583 -2.87 15.67 -36.00
N ILE A 584 -1.88 16.27 -35.34
CA ILE A 584 -1.33 17.60 -35.69
C ILE A 584 -0.39 17.50 -36.89
N LEU A 585 0.52 16.51 -36.89
CA LEU A 585 1.48 16.22 -37.97
C LEU A 585 1.33 14.76 -38.43
N PRO A 586 0.37 14.42 -39.32
CA PRO A 586 0.14 13.03 -39.73
C PRO A 586 1.34 12.36 -40.40
N GLN A 587 2.16 13.12 -41.14
CA GLN A 587 3.40 12.62 -41.75
C GLN A 587 4.60 12.61 -40.79
N GLY A 588 4.46 13.17 -39.59
CA GLY A 588 5.53 13.33 -38.60
C GLY A 588 6.46 14.52 -38.80
N ASP A 589 6.39 15.18 -39.96
CA ASP A 589 7.14 16.39 -40.30
C ASP A 589 6.22 17.62 -40.49
N LEU A 590 6.82 18.77 -40.81
CA LEU A 590 6.10 20.02 -41.06
C LEU A 590 5.54 20.16 -42.49
N SER A 591 5.60 19.12 -43.34
CA SER A 591 5.08 19.19 -44.72
C SER A 591 3.56 19.30 -44.77
N THR A 592 2.88 18.66 -43.82
CA THR A 592 1.43 18.44 -43.82
C THR A 592 0.86 18.74 -42.43
N VAL A 593 0.73 20.03 -42.10
CA VAL A 593 0.23 20.50 -40.79
C VAL A 593 -1.30 20.54 -40.75
N ASN A 594 -1.92 19.88 -39.78
CA ASN A 594 -3.37 19.89 -39.58
C ASN A 594 -3.84 21.19 -38.90
N THR A 595 -4.12 22.22 -39.71
CA THR A 595 -4.55 23.54 -39.25
C THR A 595 -5.90 23.55 -38.52
N GLU A 596 -6.80 22.60 -38.80
CA GLU A 596 -8.06 22.44 -38.06
C GLU A 596 -7.83 21.92 -36.63
N ALA A 597 -6.93 20.95 -36.45
CA ALA A 597 -6.54 20.48 -35.13
C ALA A 597 -5.87 21.61 -34.32
N LEU A 598 -4.94 22.35 -34.93
CA LEU A 598 -4.32 23.52 -34.29
C LEU A 598 -5.37 24.57 -33.90
N ARG A 599 -6.37 24.86 -34.76
CA ARG A 599 -7.43 25.82 -34.41
C ARG A 599 -8.29 25.33 -33.25
N TYR A 600 -8.63 24.05 -33.19
CA TYR A 600 -9.38 23.47 -32.07
C TYR A 600 -8.64 23.65 -30.74
N TYR A 601 -7.36 23.26 -30.66
CA TYR A 601 -6.56 23.43 -29.44
C TYR A 601 -6.37 24.91 -29.07
N ARG A 602 -6.12 25.80 -30.03
CA ARG A 602 -6.05 27.26 -29.82
C ARG A 602 -7.35 27.80 -29.21
N CYS A 603 -8.50 27.42 -29.78
CA CYS A 603 -9.80 27.82 -29.29
C CYS A 603 -10.11 27.29 -27.89
N PHE A 604 -9.67 26.06 -27.58
CA PHE A 604 -9.81 25.47 -26.25
C PHE A 604 -8.98 26.23 -25.20
N LEU A 605 -7.69 26.50 -25.50
CA LEU A 605 -6.79 27.28 -24.65
C LEU A 605 -7.28 28.71 -24.43
N THR A 606 -7.76 29.38 -25.50
CA THR A 606 -8.32 30.73 -25.40
C THR A 606 -9.53 30.74 -24.44
N LYS A 607 -10.39 29.72 -24.50
CA LYS A 607 -11.56 29.61 -23.63
C LYS A 607 -11.24 29.27 -22.17
N LEU A 608 -10.11 28.60 -21.88
CA LEU A 608 -9.59 28.48 -20.51
C LEU A 608 -9.08 29.85 -20.00
N HIS A 609 -8.24 30.51 -20.80
CA HIS A 609 -7.62 31.79 -20.45
C HIS A 609 -8.66 32.90 -20.20
N GLU A 610 -9.70 33.00 -21.03
CA GLU A 610 -10.84 33.93 -20.86
C GLU A 610 -11.54 33.82 -19.49
N HIS A 611 -11.43 32.68 -18.81
CA HIS A 611 -12.07 32.41 -17.52
C HIS A 611 -11.08 32.35 -16.35
N ASN A 612 -9.84 32.81 -16.55
CA ASN A 612 -8.73 32.74 -15.58
C ASN A 612 -8.37 31.30 -15.15
N LEU A 613 -8.46 30.34 -16.09
CA LEU A 613 -8.04 28.97 -15.88
C LEU A 613 -6.70 28.70 -16.56
N GLU A 614 -5.79 28.05 -15.85
CA GLU A 614 -4.42 27.77 -16.30
C GLU A 614 -4.35 26.40 -17.00
N ALA A 615 -3.71 26.35 -18.17
CA ALA A 615 -3.56 25.13 -18.96
C ALA A 615 -2.19 24.48 -18.74
N VAL A 616 -2.20 23.16 -18.46
CA VAL A 616 -0.99 22.32 -18.40
C VAL A 616 -0.98 21.38 -19.60
N VAL A 617 -0.20 21.71 -20.62
CA VAL A 617 -0.27 21.01 -21.92
C VAL A 617 0.83 19.95 -22.02
N THR A 618 0.42 18.71 -22.26
CA THR A 618 1.32 17.58 -22.53
C THR A 618 1.54 17.45 -24.03
N LEU A 619 2.78 17.60 -24.53
CA LEU A 619 3.11 17.54 -25.96
C LEU A 619 2.87 16.15 -26.55
N TYR A 620 3.30 15.10 -25.85
CA TYR A 620 3.10 13.71 -26.28
C TYR A 620 2.64 12.84 -25.09
N TYR A 621 1.45 12.27 -25.25
CA TYR A 621 0.84 11.31 -24.33
C TYR A 621 0.75 9.95 -25.05
N PRO A 622 1.57 8.94 -24.67
CA PRO A 622 1.57 7.65 -25.34
C PRO A 622 0.27 6.88 -25.08
N THR A 623 -0.25 6.21 -26.12
CA THR A 623 -1.49 5.43 -26.02
C THR A 623 -1.28 3.98 -26.46
N GLN A 624 -1.18 3.06 -25.49
CA GLN A 624 -1.07 1.61 -25.75
C GLN A 624 -2.28 1.02 -26.52
N ARG A 625 -3.43 1.72 -26.56
CA ARG A 625 -4.61 1.34 -27.35
C ARG A 625 -4.47 1.57 -28.86
N THR A 626 -3.35 2.11 -29.31
CA THR A 626 -3.03 2.31 -30.73
C THR A 626 -1.70 1.64 -31.02
N HIS A 627 -1.62 0.81 -32.06
CA HIS A 627 -0.39 0.09 -32.43
C HIS A 627 0.82 1.03 -32.58
N PHE A 628 0.60 2.23 -33.11
CA PHE A 628 1.62 3.28 -33.29
C PHE A 628 1.99 4.07 -32.00
N LEU A 629 1.48 3.69 -30.82
CA LEU A 629 1.80 4.30 -29.52
C LEU A 629 1.59 5.85 -29.47
N GLY A 630 0.65 6.37 -30.26
CA GLY A 630 0.40 7.82 -30.38
C GLY A 630 1.42 8.60 -31.23
N LEU A 631 2.42 7.94 -31.83
CA LEU A 631 3.31 8.55 -32.82
C LEU A 631 2.60 8.72 -34.17
N PRO A 632 3.03 9.70 -34.99
CA PRO A 632 2.77 9.70 -36.43
C PRO A 632 3.18 8.38 -37.09
N GLU A 633 2.37 7.87 -38.01
CA GLU A 633 2.54 6.53 -38.59
C GLU A 633 3.90 6.33 -39.28
N PRO A 634 4.44 7.29 -40.08
CA PRO A 634 5.78 7.14 -40.67
C PRO A 634 6.93 7.11 -39.64
N LEU A 635 6.79 7.81 -38.51
CA LEU A 635 7.76 7.77 -37.42
C LEU A 635 7.71 6.44 -36.66
N HIS A 636 6.52 5.87 -36.47
CA HIS A 636 6.39 4.53 -35.91
C HIS A 636 6.97 3.46 -36.85
N ALA A 637 6.60 3.49 -38.14
CA ALA A 637 7.07 2.54 -39.15
C ALA A 637 8.59 2.57 -39.38
N SER A 638 9.24 3.72 -39.15
CA SER A 638 10.70 3.88 -39.20
C SER A 638 11.43 3.53 -37.89
N GLY A 639 10.75 2.89 -36.93
CA GLY A 639 11.33 2.36 -35.69
C GLY A 639 10.92 3.09 -34.40
N GLY A 640 10.12 4.15 -34.49
CA GLY A 640 9.66 4.94 -33.34
C GLY A 640 10.81 5.41 -32.45
N TRP A 641 10.66 5.32 -31.13
CA TRP A 641 11.67 5.78 -30.17
C TRP A 641 13.00 5.00 -30.19
N LEU A 642 13.15 3.94 -30.98
CA LEU A 642 14.47 3.33 -31.24
C LEU A 642 15.28 4.14 -32.27
N ASN A 643 14.60 4.84 -33.19
CA ASN A 643 15.25 5.65 -34.21
C ASN A 643 15.57 7.06 -33.69
N LYS A 644 16.78 7.54 -33.99
CA LYS A 644 17.24 8.88 -33.58
C LYS A 644 16.54 10.00 -34.35
N SER A 645 16.02 9.75 -35.55
CA SER A 645 15.25 10.74 -36.32
C SER A 645 13.97 11.21 -35.61
N THR A 646 13.31 10.32 -34.86
CA THR A 646 12.12 10.65 -34.05
C THR A 646 12.42 11.69 -32.97
N VAL A 647 13.67 11.76 -32.50
CA VAL A 647 14.14 12.74 -31.52
C VAL A 647 14.19 14.16 -32.13
N ASP A 648 14.59 14.27 -33.40
CA ASP A 648 14.60 15.53 -34.15
C ASP A 648 13.19 15.94 -34.58
N ALA A 649 12.39 15.01 -35.10
CA ALA A 649 10.97 15.26 -35.44
C ALA A 649 10.14 15.72 -34.23
N PHE A 650 10.44 15.21 -33.02
CA PHE A 650 9.81 15.70 -31.78
C PHE A 650 10.23 17.13 -31.43
N GLN A 651 11.48 17.53 -31.73
CA GLN A 651 11.94 18.91 -31.53
C GLN A 651 11.18 19.89 -32.45
N ASP A 652 10.99 19.54 -33.72
CA ASP A 652 10.24 20.37 -34.68
C ASP A 652 8.74 20.44 -34.35
N TYR A 653 8.16 19.33 -33.87
CA TYR A 653 6.79 19.30 -33.34
C TYR A 653 6.64 20.17 -32.07
N ALA A 654 7.63 20.15 -31.16
CA ALA A 654 7.64 21.02 -29.99
C ALA A 654 7.76 22.51 -30.40
N ALA A 655 8.62 22.83 -31.37
CA ALA A 655 8.75 24.19 -31.93
C ALA A 655 7.40 24.72 -32.47
N LEU A 656 6.67 23.89 -33.22
CA LEU A 656 5.33 24.22 -33.67
C LEU A 656 4.38 24.49 -32.49
N CYS A 657 4.35 23.60 -31.48
CA CYS A 657 3.45 23.75 -30.34
C CYS A 657 3.74 25.00 -29.50
N TYR A 658 5.01 25.31 -29.23
CA TYR A 658 5.41 26.51 -28.48
C TYR A 658 5.06 27.80 -29.23
N ARG A 659 5.20 27.82 -30.57
CA ARG A 659 4.80 28.97 -31.40
C ARG A 659 3.28 29.13 -31.47
N GLU A 660 2.53 28.05 -31.71
CA GLU A 660 1.09 28.13 -31.96
C GLU A 660 0.25 28.30 -30.68
N PHE A 661 0.76 27.90 -29.52
CA PHE A 661 0.00 27.87 -28.25
C PHE A 661 0.68 28.56 -27.06
N GLY A 662 2.00 28.72 -27.08
CA GLY A 662 2.81 29.16 -25.93
C GLY A 662 2.33 30.43 -25.20
N PRO A 663 1.83 31.48 -25.87
CA PRO A 663 1.28 32.67 -25.20
C PRO A 663 0.08 32.42 -24.26
N MET A 664 -0.48 31.20 -24.24
CA MET A 664 -1.61 30.80 -23.36
C MET A 664 -1.26 29.65 -22.41
N VAL A 665 -0.01 29.17 -22.38
CA VAL A 665 0.37 27.93 -21.67
C VAL A 665 1.57 28.21 -20.75
N ARG A 666 1.33 28.24 -19.42
CA ARG A 666 2.39 28.44 -18.42
C ARG A 666 3.14 27.17 -18.02
N TYR A 667 2.59 25.99 -18.30
CA TYR A 667 3.18 24.72 -17.89
C TYR A 667 3.14 23.72 -19.04
N TRP A 668 4.32 23.28 -19.47
CA TRP A 668 4.50 22.29 -20.53
C TRP A 668 5.05 20.98 -19.97
N ILE A 669 4.49 19.88 -20.43
CA ILE A 669 4.96 18.53 -20.14
C ILE A 669 5.37 17.89 -21.46
N THR A 670 6.66 17.57 -21.67
CA THR A 670 7.10 17.00 -22.95
C THR A 670 6.58 15.56 -23.14
N PHE A 671 6.64 14.75 -22.07
CA PHE A 671 6.24 13.35 -22.05
C PHE A 671 5.34 13.05 -20.85
N ASN A 672 4.28 12.27 -21.04
CA ASN A 672 3.57 11.59 -19.95
C ASN A 672 4.06 10.13 -19.84
N GLU A 673 4.53 9.76 -18.66
CA GLU A 673 4.95 8.41 -18.27
C GLU A 673 5.92 7.74 -19.27
N PRO A 674 7.02 8.42 -19.68
CA PRO A 674 8.01 7.81 -20.57
C PRO A 674 8.66 6.58 -19.94
N ASN A 675 8.66 6.48 -18.60
CA ASN A 675 9.10 5.28 -17.87
C ASN A 675 8.18 4.07 -18.09
N ARG A 676 6.85 4.24 -18.16
CA ARG A 676 5.90 3.16 -18.54
C ARG A 676 5.85 2.90 -20.04
N LEU A 677 6.23 3.87 -20.87
CA LEU A 677 6.38 3.67 -22.32
C LEU A 677 7.55 2.75 -22.66
N VAL A 678 8.65 2.83 -21.90
CA VAL A 678 9.83 1.96 -22.12
C VAL A 678 9.52 0.48 -21.88
N ASP A 679 8.61 0.16 -20.95
CA ASP A 679 8.20 -1.22 -20.64
C ASP A 679 7.52 -1.95 -21.83
N VAL A 680 7.15 -1.24 -22.90
CA VAL A 680 6.60 -1.81 -24.15
C VAL A 680 7.67 -2.48 -25.02
N TYR A 681 8.96 -2.17 -24.82
CA TYR A 681 10.06 -2.73 -25.61
C TYR A 681 10.55 -4.07 -25.06
N SER A 682 10.68 -5.08 -25.94
CA SER A 682 10.74 -6.50 -25.58
C SER A 682 12.14 -7.04 -25.20
N ASN A 683 13.17 -6.20 -25.22
CA ASN A 683 14.48 -6.55 -24.69
C ASN A 683 15.19 -5.35 -24.05
N VAL A 684 16.17 -5.65 -23.21
CA VAL A 684 16.87 -4.66 -22.36
C VAL A 684 17.60 -3.60 -23.19
N GLU A 685 18.21 -3.98 -24.32
CA GLU A 685 18.92 -3.05 -25.20
C GLU A 685 17.96 -2.03 -25.84
N GLN A 686 16.82 -2.48 -26.36
CA GLN A 686 15.75 -1.61 -26.85
C GLN A 686 15.18 -0.71 -25.75
N GLN A 687 15.00 -1.24 -24.54
CA GLN A 687 14.53 -0.45 -23.39
C GLN A 687 15.50 0.71 -23.08
N HIS A 688 16.82 0.45 -23.10
CA HIS A 688 17.83 1.49 -22.89
C HIS A 688 17.92 2.47 -24.08
N GLN A 689 17.85 2.00 -25.32
CA GLN A 689 17.86 2.85 -26.52
C GLN A 689 16.65 3.79 -26.57
N ALA A 690 15.45 3.28 -26.28
CA ALA A 690 14.24 4.09 -26.15
C ALA A 690 14.36 5.10 -25.00
N THR A 691 14.87 4.69 -23.84
CA THR A 691 15.15 5.60 -22.70
C THR A 691 16.09 6.74 -23.11
N HIS A 692 17.20 6.42 -23.79
CA HIS A 692 18.20 7.40 -24.26
C HIS A 692 17.56 8.41 -25.22
N ASN A 693 16.83 7.93 -26.23
CA ASN A 693 16.19 8.78 -27.23
C ASN A 693 15.07 9.65 -26.64
N LEU A 694 14.24 9.13 -25.72
CA LEU A 694 13.21 9.90 -25.01
C LEU A 694 13.83 11.03 -24.16
N LEU A 695 14.91 10.73 -23.43
CA LEU A 695 15.65 11.72 -22.65
C LEU A 695 16.27 12.81 -23.53
N LEU A 696 16.87 12.45 -24.67
CA LEU A 696 17.37 13.43 -25.64
C LEU A 696 16.26 14.28 -26.27
N ALA A 697 15.10 13.69 -26.56
CA ALA A 697 13.96 14.37 -27.17
C ALA A 697 13.39 15.42 -26.21
N HIS A 698 13.27 15.05 -24.93
CA HIS A 698 12.93 15.98 -23.86
C HIS A 698 13.97 17.11 -23.74
N ALA A 699 15.25 16.79 -23.64
CA ALA A 699 16.30 17.79 -23.49
C ALA A 699 16.38 18.74 -24.70
N LYS A 700 16.17 18.24 -25.92
CA LYS A 700 16.05 19.06 -27.13
C LYS A 700 14.85 20.01 -27.07
N ALA A 701 13.65 19.49 -26.79
CA ALA A 701 12.44 20.30 -26.67
C ALA A 701 12.51 21.31 -25.52
N TRP A 702 13.20 21.00 -24.42
CA TRP A 702 13.41 21.91 -23.29
C TRP A 702 14.45 23.00 -23.62
N ARG A 703 15.61 22.65 -24.20
CA ARG A 703 16.65 23.62 -24.61
C ARG A 703 16.18 24.53 -25.75
N LEU A 704 15.30 24.05 -26.62
CA LEU A 704 14.60 24.87 -27.60
C LEU A 704 13.76 25.94 -26.90
N TYR A 705 12.95 25.54 -25.91
CA TYR A 705 12.13 26.46 -25.13
C TYR A 705 12.97 27.50 -24.37
N GLU A 706 14.03 27.05 -23.67
CA GLU A 706 15.01 27.90 -22.97
C GLU A 706 15.63 28.96 -23.89
N ARG A 707 15.99 28.59 -25.13
CA ARG A 707 16.69 29.45 -26.08
C ARG A 707 15.78 30.48 -26.76
N GLU A 708 14.56 30.09 -27.13
CA GLU A 708 13.74 30.85 -28.08
C GLU A 708 12.43 31.41 -27.51
N TYR A 709 11.89 30.81 -26.44
CA TYR A 709 10.51 31.09 -26.00
C TYR A 709 10.41 31.61 -24.55
N VAL A 710 11.35 31.25 -23.67
CA VAL A 710 11.35 31.71 -22.25
C VAL A 710 11.24 33.23 -22.11
N SER A 711 11.95 34.02 -22.94
CA SER A 711 11.97 35.49 -22.83
C SER A 711 10.66 36.18 -23.17
N GLU A 712 9.78 35.53 -23.93
CA GLU A 712 8.46 36.07 -24.32
C GLU A 712 7.31 35.46 -23.54
N GLN A 713 7.41 34.18 -23.19
CA GLN A 713 6.29 33.37 -22.69
C GLN A 713 6.43 32.95 -21.22
N GLY A 714 7.66 32.85 -20.69
CA GLY A 714 7.93 32.59 -19.26
C GLY A 714 7.42 31.26 -18.68
N ALA A 715 7.00 30.30 -19.50
CA ALA A 715 6.45 29.02 -19.02
C ALA A 715 7.53 28.09 -18.43
N LEU A 716 7.10 27.17 -17.56
CA LEU A 716 7.96 26.08 -17.09
C LEU A 716 7.75 24.81 -17.91
N VAL A 717 8.83 24.10 -18.22
CA VAL A 717 8.83 22.85 -19.02
C VAL A 717 9.37 21.70 -18.18
N SER A 718 8.69 20.54 -18.22
CA SER A 718 9.01 19.33 -17.45
C SER A 718 8.66 18.04 -18.22
N MET A 719 8.82 16.87 -17.60
CA MET A 719 8.20 15.59 -17.98
C MET A 719 7.46 15.01 -16.78
N ALA A 720 6.30 14.38 -17.01
CA ALA A 720 5.54 13.69 -15.97
C ALA A 720 5.94 12.23 -15.92
N LEU A 721 6.49 11.77 -14.79
CA LEU A 721 6.90 10.38 -14.58
C LEU A 721 5.82 9.60 -13.82
N HIS A 722 5.66 8.31 -14.14
CA HIS A 722 4.91 7.38 -13.29
C HIS A 722 5.67 7.18 -11.97
N ALA A 723 4.98 7.22 -10.84
CA ALA A 723 5.57 7.33 -9.51
C ALA A 723 4.72 6.61 -8.43
N ASP A 724 4.31 5.36 -8.67
CA ASP A 724 3.79 4.51 -7.58
C ASP A 724 4.87 4.28 -6.51
N TRP A 725 4.47 4.13 -5.24
CA TRP A 725 5.42 3.84 -4.16
C TRP A 725 5.80 2.36 -4.13
N ALA A 726 7.06 2.08 -3.76
CA ALA A 726 7.60 0.74 -3.61
C ALA A 726 7.92 0.47 -2.13
N GLN A 727 7.08 -0.31 -1.47
CA GLN A 727 7.30 -0.73 -0.09
C GLN A 727 8.06 -2.07 -0.07
N PRO A 728 9.04 -2.28 0.83
CA PRO A 728 9.67 -3.59 1.03
C PRO A 728 8.61 -4.62 1.41
N ALA A 729 8.53 -5.74 0.68
CA ALA A 729 7.49 -6.75 0.92
C ALA A 729 7.70 -7.52 2.24
N ASN A 730 8.94 -7.61 2.71
CA ASN A 730 9.28 -8.06 4.05
C ASN A 730 10.14 -6.99 4.74
N PRO A 731 9.61 -6.24 5.74
CA PRO A 731 10.35 -5.13 6.36
C PRO A 731 11.51 -5.61 7.25
N PHE A 732 11.60 -6.91 7.52
CA PHE A 732 12.68 -7.51 8.33
C PHE A 732 13.88 -7.96 7.49
N LEU A 733 13.86 -7.77 6.16
CA LEU A 733 14.89 -8.26 5.25
C LEU A 733 15.45 -7.15 4.36
N GLU A 734 16.76 -6.89 4.49
CA GLU A 734 17.49 -5.90 3.69
C GLU A 734 17.36 -6.17 2.18
N SER A 735 17.28 -7.44 1.76
CA SER A 735 17.08 -7.82 0.35
C SER A 735 15.77 -7.30 -0.24
N HIS A 736 14.72 -7.13 0.57
CA HIS A 736 13.44 -6.51 0.17
C HIS A 736 13.55 -4.98 0.17
N ALA A 737 14.29 -4.39 1.10
CA ALA A 737 14.60 -2.96 1.09
C ALA A 737 15.41 -2.57 -0.16
N GLU A 738 16.42 -3.36 -0.52
CA GLU A 738 17.17 -3.23 -1.76
C GLU A 738 16.32 -3.46 -3.01
N ALA A 739 15.33 -4.37 -2.97
CA ALA A 739 14.40 -4.58 -4.08
C ALA A 739 13.46 -3.38 -4.30
N ALA A 740 12.87 -2.86 -3.22
CA ALA A 740 12.04 -1.65 -3.25
C ALA A 740 12.84 -0.43 -3.74
N GLN A 741 14.02 -0.17 -3.17
CA GLN A 741 14.89 0.92 -3.63
C GLN A 741 15.34 0.73 -5.08
N ARG A 742 15.67 -0.50 -5.51
CA ARG A 742 16.01 -0.81 -6.90
C ARG A 742 14.85 -0.51 -7.84
N LEU A 743 13.59 -0.82 -7.48
CA LEU A 743 12.43 -0.47 -8.29
C LEU A 743 12.31 1.04 -8.49
N LEU A 744 12.43 1.84 -7.42
CA LEU A 744 12.37 3.31 -7.49
C LEU A 744 13.49 3.90 -8.36
N LEU A 745 14.70 3.33 -8.31
CA LEU A 745 15.80 3.71 -9.20
C LEU A 745 15.58 3.29 -10.66
N PHE A 746 14.84 2.20 -10.90
CA PHE A 746 14.46 1.76 -12.25
C PHE A 746 13.33 2.61 -12.85
N GLU A 747 12.32 3.00 -12.05
CA GLU A 747 11.16 3.78 -12.52
C GLU A 747 11.42 5.29 -12.57
N LEU A 748 12.01 5.87 -11.51
CA LEU A 748 12.29 7.33 -11.43
C LEU A 748 13.76 7.66 -11.68
N GLY A 749 14.68 6.99 -10.97
CA GLY A 749 16.12 7.31 -11.01
C GLY A 749 16.70 7.26 -12.42
N ARG A 750 16.25 6.30 -13.25
CA ARG A 750 16.58 6.17 -14.67
C ARG A 750 16.35 7.45 -15.50
N PHE A 751 15.34 8.25 -15.16
CA PHE A 751 14.97 9.46 -15.87
C PHE A 751 15.40 10.75 -15.16
N LEU A 752 15.41 10.77 -13.82
CA LEU A 752 15.77 11.95 -13.03
C LEU A 752 17.29 12.09 -12.82
N ASP A 753 18.03 11.04 -12.49
CA ASP A 753 19.48 11.12 -12.21
C ASP A 753 20.34 11.66 -13.40
N PRO A 754 19.98 11.43 -14.69
CA PRO A 754 20.68 12.07 -15.82
C PRO A 754 20.47 13.58 -15.92
N ILE A 755 19.40 14.12 -15.30
CA ILE A 755 18.99 15.52 -15.39
C ILE A 755 19.33 16.28 -14.09
N LEU A 756 19.04 15.67 -12.94
CA LEU A 756 19.22 16.21 -11.60
C LEU A 756 20.37 15.46 -10.90
N ASP A 757 21.43 16.16 -10.51
CA ASP A 757 22.49 15.57 -9.70
C ASP A 757 21.92 15.13 -8.34
N ALA A 758 21.87 13.82 -8.07
CA ALA A 758 21.38 13.31 -6.78
C ALA A 758 22.20 13.87 -5.60
N THR A 759 21.50 14.29 -4.55
CA THR A 759 22.09 14.99 -3.40
C THR A 759 22.79 14.02 -2.45
N HIS A 760 24.12 14.13 -2.36
CA HIS A 760 25.03 13.54 -1.36
C HIS A 760 25.11 11.99 -1.22
N LEU A 761 24.08 11.23 -1.59
CA LEU A 761 23.97 9.79 -1.28
C LEU A 761 24.88 8.88 -2.11
N GLU A 762 25.32 9.29 -3.30
CA GLU A 762 26.24 8.52 -4.15
C GLU A 762 27.40 9.40 -4.67
N GLN A 763 28.64 9.14 -4.22
CA GLN A 763 29.84 9.82 -4.73
C GLN A 763 30.21 9.30 -6.13
N GLY A 764 29.52 9.76 -7.18
CA GLY A 764 29.59 9.17 -8.52
C GLY A 764 29.60 10.10 -9.74
N GLU A 765 29.47 9.48 -10.92
CA GLU A 765 29.41 10.17 -12.20
C GLU A 765 28.13 11.02 -12.30
N LYS A 766 28.30 12.34 -12.41
CA LYS A 766 27.19 13.30 -12.56
C LYS A 766 26.56 13.18 -13.97
N GLY A 767 25.23 13.18 -14.04
CA GLY A 767 24.48 13.09 -15.30
C GLY A 767 24.52 11.71 -15.97
N GLY A 768 24.58 10.62 -15.18
CA GLY A 768 24.56 9.24 -15.68
C GLY A 768 23.30 8.46 -15.25
N LEU A 769 23.21 7.19 -15.67
CA LEU A 769 22.27 6.23 -15.08
C LEU A 769 22.67 5.92 -13.61
N PRO A 770 21.72 5.61 -12.72
CA PRO A 770 22.02 5.31 -11.31
C PRO A 770 23.01 4.15 -11.17
N ARG A 771 24.00 4.25 -10.27
CA ARG A 771 25.07 3.23 -10.20
C ARG A 771 24.57 1.86 -9.78
N LYS A 772 23.66 1.78 -8.81
CA LYS A 772 23.02 0.52 -8.41
C LYS A 772 22.31 -0.17 -9.58
N VAL A 773 21.69 0.61 -10.48
CA VAL A 773 21.01 0.09 -11.69
C VAL A 773 22.04 -0.48 -12.67
N LYS A 774 23.11 0.27 -12.96
CA LYS A 774 24.19 -0.18 -13.86
C LYS A 774 24.86 -1.46 -13.35
N ALA A 775 25.28 -1.48 -12.08
CA ALA A 775 25.95 -2.62 -11.47
C ALA A 775 25.06 -3.89 -11.45
N TYR A 776 23.76 -3.74 -11.15
CA TYR A 776 22.82 -4.86 -11.18
C TYR A 776 22.65 -5.44 -12.59
N LEU A 777 22.61 -4.59 -13.62
CA LEU A 777 22.51 -5.03 -15.02
C LEU A 777 23.78 -5.74 -15.50
N GLU A 778 24.96 -5.21 -15.14
CA GLU A 778 26.26 -5.82 -15.43
C GLU A 778 26.40 -7.20 -14.75
N GLN A 779 26.02 -7.29 -13.46
CA GLN A 779 25.97 -8.56 -12.71
C GLN A 779 24.98 -9.56 -13.33
N ARG A 780 23.78 -9.11 -13.74
CA ARG A 780 22.78 -9.96 -14.38
C ARG A 780 23.24 -10.50 -15.74
N ALA A 781 23.92 -9.69 -16.55
CA ALA A 781 24.48 -10.12 -17.82
C ALA A 781 25.53 -11.24 -17.62
N LEU A 782 26.45 -11.04 -16.67
CA LEU A 782 27.45 -12.05 -16.26
C LEU A 782 26.80 -13.37 -15.82
N VAL A 783 25.80 -13.32 -14.94
CA VAL A 783 25.11 -14.52 -14.41
C VAL A 783 24.28 -15.22 -15.48
N SER A 784 23.67 -14.48 -16.42
CA SER A 784 22.81 -15.03 -17.47
C SER A 784 23.57 -15.50 -18.71
N GLY A 785 24.91 -15.40 -18.74
CA GLY A 785 25.73 -15.72 -19.91
C GLY A 785 25.45 -14.84 -21.14
N LEU A 786 24.81 -13.69 -20.93
CA LEU A 786 24.50 -12.74 -21.99
C LEU A 786 25.75 -11.91 -22.35
N PRO A 787 25.93 -11.51 -23.62
CA PRO A 787 27.02 -10.62 -23.98
C PRO A 787 26.90 -9.31 -23.19
N LEU A 788 28.02 -8.84 -22.65
CA LEU A 788 28.15 -7.50 -22.07
C LEU A 788 28.14 -6.43 -23.17
N SER A 789 26.99 -6.26 -23.83
CA SER A 789 26.73 -5.05 -24.62
C SER A 789 26.87 -3.85 -23.69
N PRO A 790 27.78 -2.90 -23.97
CA PRO A 790 27.95 -1.74 -23.10
C PRO A 790 26.67 -0.90 -23.14
N LEU A 791 25.98 -0.82 -21.99
CA LEU A 791 24.82 0.05 -21.81
C LEU A 791 25.16 1.45 -22.31
N SER A 792 24.38 1.96 -23.28
CA SER A 792 24.72 3.16 -24.05
C SER A 792 24.88 4.39 -23.14
N SER A 793 26.13 4.70 -22.78
CA SER A 793 26.43 5.82 -21.91
C SER A 793 26.27 7.14 -22.68
N PHE A 794 25.56 8.10 -22.09
CA PHE A 794 25.52 9.48 -22.58
C PHE A 794 26.94 10.03 -22.77
N SER A 795 27.22 10.54 -23.96
CA SER A 795 28.43 11.32 -24.22
C SER A 795 28.44 12.59 -23.36
N GLU A 796 29.61 13.16 -23.08
CA GLU A 796 29.71 14.41 -22.29
C GLU A 796 28.91 15.57 -22.90
N SER A 797 28.73 15.58 -24.22
CA SER A 797 27.80 16.47 -24.93
C SER A 797 26.33 16.24 -24.55
N GLU A 798 25.89 14.99 -24.51
CA GLU A 798 24.51 14.63 -24.15
C GLU A 798 24.26 14.84 -22.64
N LYS A 799 25.21 14.47 -21.77
CA LYS A 799 25.16 14.77 -20.32
C LYS A 799 25.00 16.28 -20.08
N LYS A 800 25.79 17.12 -20.78
CA LYS A 800 25.70 18.59 -20.69
C LYS A 800 24.36 19.12 -21.23
N GLN A 801 23.78 18.49 -22.24
CA GLN A 801 22.49 18.87 -22.79
C GLN A 801 21.35 18.57 -21.80
N LEU A 802 21.35 17.36 -21.22
CA LEU A 802 20.38 16.85 -20.23
C LEU A 802 20.39 17.61 -18.90
N LYS A 803 21.57 17.96 -18.38
CA LYS A 803 21.70 18.49 -17.02
C LYS A 803 20.84 19.74 -16.78
N GLY A 804 19.85 19.62 -15.88
CA GLY A 804 18.98 20.72 -15.46
C GLY A 804 17.81 21.04 -16.40
N THR A 805 17.41 20.16 -17.32
CA THR A 805 16.26 20.38 -18.23
C THR A 805 14.88 20.19 -17.56
N LEU A 806 14.69 20.63 -16.31
CA LEU A 806 13.41 20.56 -15.60
C LEU A 806 13.13 21.88 -14.88
N GLY A 807 11.99 22.50 -15.15
CA GLY A 807 11.50 23.65 -14.38
C GLY A 807 10.74 23.26 -13.11
N PHE A 808 10.24 22.03 -13.04
CA PHE A 808 9.53 21.42 -11.90
C PHE A 808 9.57 19.90 -12.03
N ILE A 809 9.33 19.16 -10.95
CA ILE A 809 9.21 17.69 -10.96
C ILE A 809 7.72 17.32 -11.05
N ALA A 810 7.31 16.63 -12.11
CA ALA A 810 5.95 16.17 -12.32
C ALA A 810 5.82 14.66 -12.07
N LEU A 811 4.90 14.28 -11.16
CA LEU A 811 4.70 12.90 -10.72
C LEU A 811 3.23 12.47 -10.95
N ASN A 812 3.02 11.33 -11.59
CA ASN A 812 1.73 10.65 -11.63
C ASN A 812 1.75 9.50 -10.61
N HIS A 813 0.95 9.55 -9.55
CA HIS A 813 0.95 8.57 -8.46
C HIS A 813 -0.46 8.00 -8.23
N PHE A 814 -0.58 6.67 -8.25
CA PHE A 814 -1.88 6.00 -8.14
C PHE A 814 -1.96 5.04 -6.95
N THR A 815 -0.91 4.28 -6.65
CA THR A 815 -0.94 3.23 -5.62
C THR A 815 0.45 2.94 -5.01
N THR A 816 0.49 1.99 -4.08
CA THR A 816 1.70 1.41 -3.49
C THR A 816 1.78 -0.08 -3.85
N ARG A 817 2.99 -0.56 -4.12
CA ARG A 817 3.28 -1.97 -4.40
C ARG A 817 4.27 -2.52 -3.39
N LEU A 818 4.05 -3.76 -2.96
CA LEU A 818 5.04 -4.55 -2.24
C LEU A 818 6.09 -5.06 -3.23
N ALA A 819 7.36 -4.90 -2.92
CA ALA A 819 8.48 -5.35 -3.75
C ALA A 819 9.39 -6.33 -2.98
N SER A 820 9.66 -7.49 -3.58
CA SER A 820 10.64 -8.47 -3.11
C SER A 820 11.69 -8.75 -4.19
N PRO A 821 12.85 -9.37 -3.86
CA PRO A 821 13.74 -9.94 -4.87
C PRO A 821 12.99 -10.90 -5.81
N TYR A 822 13.43 -10.96 -7.07
CA TYR A 822 13.03 -12.06 -7.95
C TYR A 822 13.89 -13.30 -7.65
N PRO A 823 13.32 -14.50 -7.42
CA PRO A 823 14.11 -15.69 -7.15
C PRO A 823 14.94 -16.10 -8.37
N HIS A 824 16.27 -16.05 -8.22
CA HIS A 824 17.22 -16.48 -9.26
C HIS A 824 17.52 -17.99 -9.24
N THR A 825 16.92 -18.72 -8.30
CA THR A 825 17.13 -20.16 -8.08
C THR A 825 15.81 -20.90 -7.95
N GLN A 826 15.81 -22.15 -8.40
CA GLN A 826 14.70 -23.13 -8.37
C GLN A 826 13.49 -22.82 -9.26
N SER A 827 13.40 -23.58 -10.36
CA SER A 827 12.21 -23.73 -11.18
C SER A 827 11.15 -24.56 -10.45
N SER A 828 10.21 -23.90 -9.75
CA SER A 828 9.00 -24.57 -9.25
C SER A 828 8.14 -25.03 -10.45
N PRO A 829 7.78 -26.33 -10.57
CA PRO A 829 7.10 -26.85 -11.76
C PRO A 829 5.72 -26.23 -12.06
N LEU A 830 5.07 -25.63 -11.06
CA LEU A 830 3.69 -25.16 -11.15
C LEU A 830 3.51 -23.86 -11.98
N ASN A 831 4.58 -23.12 -12.27
CA ASN A 831 4.52 -21.86 -13.03
C ASN A 831 4.95 -21.99 -14.51
N LEU A 832 5.09 -23.22 -15.03
CA LEU A 832 5.54 -23.47 -16.42
C LEU A 832 4.59 -22.97 -17.53
N GLN A 833 3.39 -22.48 -17.19
CA GLN A 833 2.44 -21.88 -18.15
C GLN A 833 2.56 -20.35 -18.31
N GLN A 834 3.44 -19.67 -17.55
CA GLN A 834 3.72 -18.24 -17.76
C GLN A 834 5.22 -17.98 -17.92
N GLN A 835 5.73 -18.18 -19.14
CA GLN A 835 7.00 -17.61 -19.60
C GLN A 835 6.87 -16.09 -19.82
N GLN A 836 6.52 -15.34 -18.78
CA GLN A 836 6.77 -13.90 -18.77
C GLN A 836 8.29 -13.66 -18.69
N GLN A 837 8.80 -12.74 -19.50
CA GLN A 837 10.23 -12.41 -19.48
C GLN A 837 10.62 -11.87 -18.10
N HIS A 838 11.71 -12.41 -17.51
CA HIS A 838 12.18 -11.97 -16.20
C HIS A 838 12.32 -10.43 -16.13
N PRO A 839 11.56 -9.73 -15.26
CA PRO A 839 11.47 -8.27 -15.29
C PRO A 839 12.83 -7.61 -15.14
N THR A 840 13.11 -6.55 -15.92
CA THR A 840 14.46 -5.96 -16.02
C THR A 840 15.00 -5.48 -14.67
N HIS A 841 14.12 -4.98 -13.79
CA HIS A 841 14.42 -4.54 -12.42
C HIS A 841 14.65 -5.69 -11.41
N GLY A 842 14.38 -6.95 -11.77
CA GLY A 842 14.66 -8.10 -10.92
C GLY A 842 13.94 -8.06 -9.57
N CYS A 843 12.66 -7.70 -9.57
CA CYS A 843 11.81 -7.72 -8.38
C CYS A 843 10.49 -8.43 -8.73
N LEU A 844 9.89 -9.14 -7.76
CA LEU A 844 8.47 -9.51 -7.83
C LEU A 844 7.66 -8.36 -7.20
N LEU A 845 6.50 -8.07 -7.78
CA LEU A 845 5.60 -7.00 -7.34
C LEU A 845 4.23 -7.58 -6.98
N PHE A 846 3.72 -7.23 -5.81
CA PHE A 846 2.39 -7.63 -5.35
C PHE A 846 1.77 -6.54 -4.46
N SER A 847 0.65 -6.84 -3.81
CA SER A 847 -0.06 -5.93 -2.91
C SER A 847 -0.36 -6.64 -1.58
N ASP A 848 -0.48 -5.88 -0.50
CA ASP A 848 -0.90 -6.43 0.79
C ASP A 848 -2.39 -6.85 0.69
N PRO A 849 -2.76 -8.13 0.92
CA PRO A 849 -4.15 -8.57 0.89
C PRO A 849 -5.03 -7.99 2.03
N ASN A 850 -4.47 -7.10 2.85
CA ASN A 850 -5.14 -6.33 3.90
C ASN A 850 -5.33 -4.84 3.58
N TRP A 851 -4.81 -4.36 2.44
CA TRP A 851 -5.14 -3.03 1.94
C TRP A 851 -6.48 -3.06 1.20
N SER A 852 -7.34 -2.08 1.45
CA SER A 852 -8.57 -1.88 0.67
C SER A 852 -8.19 -1.63 -0.80
N SER A 853 -8.91 -2.27 -1.72
CA SER A 853 -8.66 -2.15 -3.17
C SER A 853 -9.89 -1.68 -3.93
N SER A 854 -9.66 -1.13 -5.12
CA SER A 854 -10.72 -0.77 -6.07
C SER A 854 -11.33 -1.99 -6.78
N GLY A 855 -12.33 -1.75 -7.63
CA GLY A 855 -12.97 -2.80 -8.42
C GLY A 855 -12.04 -3.43 -9.47
N LEU A 856 -11.00 -2.71 -9.88
CA LEU A 856 -9.91 -3.19 -10.75
C LEU A 856 -8.66 -3.62 -9.96
N GLY A 857 -8.71 -3.66 -8.63
CA GLY A 857 -7.61 -4.16 -7.78
C GLY A 857 -6.49 -3.15 -7.48
N GLN A 858 -6.70 -1.85 -7.75
CA GLN A 858 -5.77 -0.79 -7.32
C GLN A 858 -5.85 -0.63 -5.79
N ALA A 859 -4.74 -0.80 -5.07
CA ALA A 859 -4.73 -0.65 -3.62
C ALA A 859 -4.80 0.83 -3.20
N LEU A 860 -5.63 1.14 -2.22
CA LEU A 860 -5.77 2.46 -1.62
C LEU A 860 -4.78 2.57 -0.46
N VAL A 861 -3.64 3.22 -0.72
CA VAL A 861 -2.52 3.34 0.22
C VAL A 861 -2.06 4.80 0.25
N PRO A 862 -2.79 5.69 0.96
CA PRO A 862 -2.61 7.13 0.84
C PRO A 862 -1.21 7.59 1.25
N TRP A 863 -0.65 7.00 2.32
CA TRP A 863 0.67 7.36 2.85
C TRP A 863 1.80 7.10 1.84
N GLY A 864 1.61 6.18 0.87
CA GLY A 864 2.57 5.98 -0.22
C GLY A 864 2.80 7.22 -1.08
N LEU A 865 1.82 8.14 -1.17
CA LEU A 865 2.03 9.43 -1.82
C LEU A 865 3.02 10.30 -1.02
N ARG A 866 2.92 10.28 0.31
CA ARG A 866 3.83 11.01 1.20
C ARG A 866 5.24 10.43 1.14
N GLU A 867 5.38 9.10 1.16
CA GLU A 867 6.66 8.41 1.01
C GLU A 867 7.36 8.74 -0.32
N ILE A 868 6.66 8.67 -1.46
CA ILE A 868 7.29 8.99 -2.75
C ILE A 868 7.66 10.48 -2.89
N LEU A 869 6.85 11.38 -2.30
CA LEU A 869 7.16 12.82 -2.22
C LEU A 869 8.39 13.09 -1.33
N GLY A 870 8.50 12.38 -0.20
CA GLY A 870 9.67 12.41 0.68
C GLY A 870 10.92 11.90 -0.01
N TRP A 871 10.86 10.71 -0.63
CA TRP A 871 11.98 10.08 -1.35
C TRP A 871 12.53 10.95 -2.48
N VAL A 872 11.66 11.58 -3.28
CA VAL A 872 12.07 12.53 -4.32
C VAL A 872 12.75 13.77 -3.71
N THR A 873 12.22 14.28 -2.59
CA THR A 873 12.78 15.45 -1.89
C THR A 873 14.13 15.14 -1.23
N GLU A 874 14.33 13.94 -0.69
CA GLU A 874 15.60 13.48 -0.14
C GLU A 874 16.67 13.26 -1.23
N ARG A 875 16.29 12.60 -2.35
CA ARG A 875 17.24 12.24 -3.41
C ARG A 875 17.68 13.42 -4.28
N TYR A 876 16.83 14.43 -4.49
CA TYR A 876 17.12 15.56 -5.39
C TYR A 876 17.10 16.94 -4.72
N GLY A 877 16.70 17.02 -3.44
CA GLY A 877 16.54 18.27 -2.70
C GLY A 877 15.25 19.03 -3.05
N GLY A 878 14.77 19.88 -2.13
CA GLY A 878 13.56 20.70 -2.32
C GLY A 878 13.69 21.91 -3.26
N ALA A 879 14.74 21.97 -4.09
CA ALA A 879 15.09 23.15 -4.89
C ALA A 879 14.16 23.38 -6.10
N LEU A 880 13.64 22.29 -6.69
CA LEU A 880 12.56 22.36 -7.68
C LEU A 880 11.22 22.10 -6.99
N PRO A 881 10.13 22.75 -7.42
CA PRO A 881 8.80 22.42 -6.93
C PRO A 881 8.33 21.08 -7.50
N ILE A 882 7.51 20.38 -6.72
CA ILE A 882 6.89 19.11 -7.09
C ILE A 882 5.40 19.33 -7.38
N ILE A 883 4.89 18.71 -8.44
CA ILE A 883 3.47 18.72 -8.81
C ILE A 883 3.00 17.28 -9.05
N VAL A 884 1.94 16.86 -8.36
CA VAL A 884 1.28 15.57 -8.60
C VAL A 884 0.35 15.73 -9.79
N THR A 885 0.84 15.47 -11.00
CA THR A 885 0.18 15.76 -12.27
C THR A 885 -0.91 14.77 -12.69
N ALA A 886 -1.03 13.63 -12.00
CA ALA A 886 -2.20 12.76 -12.04
C ALA A 886 -2.26 11.89 -10.78
N SER A 887 -3.45 11.75 -10.18
CA SER A 887 -3.72 10.80 -9.11
C SER A 887 -5.23 10.49 -9.03
N GLY A 888 -5.62 9.24 -8.83
CA GLY A 888 -7.03 8.83 -8.88
C GLY A 888 -7.23 7.32 -8.80
N VAL A 889 -8.48 6.89 -8.74
CA VAL A 889 -8.90 5.49 -8.56
C VAL A 889 -10.15 5.17 -9.36
N ASP A 890 -10.32 3.91 -9.76
CA ASP A 890 -11.58 3.44 -10.30
C ASP A 890 -12.67 3.35 -9.22
N ASP A 891 -13.89 3.74 -9.59
CA ASP A 891 -15.10 3.55 -8.80
C ASP A 891 -16.25 3.34 -9.81
N PRO A 892 -16.90 2.16 -9.82
CA PRO A 892 -17.97 1.82 -10.75
C PRO A 892 -19.28 2.56 -10.47
N ALA A 893 -19.40 3.30 -9.35
CA ALA A 893 -20.58 4.08 -9.05
C ALA A 893 -20.83 5.18 -10.10
N LEU A 894 -22.11 5.32 -10.48
CA LEU A 894 -22.57 6.32 -11.45
C LEU A 894 -22.99 7.65 -10.81
N VAL A 895 -23.14 7.70 -9.47
CA VAL A 895 -23.57 8.88 -8.71
C VAL A 895 -22.80 9.01 -7.39
N GLU A 896 -23.02 8.10 -6.42
CA GLU A 896 -22.34 8.14 -5.11
C GLU A 896 -21.04 7.32 -5.10
N ASP A 897 -19.99 7.90 -5.69
CA ASP A 897 -18.64 7.34 -5.77
C ASP A 897 -17.85 7.52 -4.46
N SER A 898 -18.31 6.79 -3.43
CA SER A 898 -17.77 6.86 -2.07
C SER A 898 -16.32 6.40 -1.95
N LEU A 899 -15.86 5.48 -2.81
CA LEU A 899 -14.45 5.07 -2.83
C LEU A 899 -13.58 6.20 -3.37
N ARG A 900 -14.02 6.87 -4.44
CA ARG A 900 -13.32 8.03 -5.02
C ARG A 900 -13.33 9.24 -4.08
N LYS A 901 -14.44 9.51 -3.38
CA LYS A 901 -14.54 10.56 -2.35
C LYS A 901 -13.51 10.32 -1.24
N HIS A 902 -13.42 9.08 -0.73
CA HIS A 902 -12.42 8.71 0.27
C HIS A 902 -10.99 8.88 -0.25
N TYR A 903 -10.68 8.32 -1.43
CA TYR A 903 -9.35 8.44 -2.07
C TYR A 903 -8.90 9.89 -2.23
N ILE A 904 -9.73 10.76 -2.80
CA ILE A 904 -9.37 12.18 -3.01
C ILE A 904 -9.08 12.85 -1.66
N SER A 905 -9.91 12.62 -0.65
CA SER A 905 -9.70 13.21 0.68
C SER A 905 -8.43 12.69 1.37
N SER A 906 -8.20 11.38 1.34
CA SER A 906 -7.07 10.77 2.05
C SER A 906 -5.73 11.05 1.37
N TYR A 907 -5.66 11.02 0.04
CA TYR A 907 -4.42 11.36 -0.68
C TYR A 907 -4.11 12.87 -0.58
N LEU A 908 -5.11 13.75 -0.54
CA LEU A 908 -4.88 15.18 -0.26
C LEU A 908 -4.45 15.44 1.19
N GLN A 909 -4.90 14.65 2.17
CA GLN A 909 -4.39 14.69 3.54
C GLN A 909 -2.90 14.35 3.61
N GLU A 910 -2.47 13.28 2.92
CA GLU A 910 -1.05 12.90 2.86
C GLU A 910 -0.19 13.89 2.06
N ALA A 911 -0.74 14.49 1.00
CA ALA A 911 -0.11 15.60 0.29
C ALA A 911 0.06 16.86 1.17
N LEU A 912 -0.90 17.13 2.07
CA LEU A 912 -0.80 18.23 3.04
C LEU A 912 0.27 17.93 4.10
N LYS A 913 0.32 16.68 4.62
CA LYS A 913 1.35 16.22 5.56
C LYS A 913 2.76 16.32 4.97
N ALA A 914 2.95 15.88 3.72
CA ALA A 914 4.21 16.02 2.99
C ALA A 914 4.71 17.48 2.99
N ARG A 915 3.82 18.44 2.72
CA ARG A 915 4.17 19.86 2.71
C ARG A 915 4.38 20.46 4.11
N GLN A 916 3.51 20.12 5.08
CA GLN A 916 3.49 20.78 6.40
C GLN A 916 4.38 20.15 7.46
N LEU A 917 4.60 18.83 7.41
CA LEU A 917 5.39 18.08 8.39
C LEU A 917 6.80 17.79 7.86
N ASP A 918 6.91 17.42 6.58
CA ASP A 918 8.17 16.93 5.99
C ASP A 918 8.88 17.99 5.12
N GLY A 919 8.27 19.17 4.95
CA GLY A 919 8.84 20.31 4.23
C GLY A 919 8.89 20.16 2.70
N VAL A 920 8.14 19.22 2.12
CA VAL A 920 8.12 19.00 0.67
C VAL A 920 7.59 20.24 -0.06
N ASN A 921 8.32 20.69 -1.09
CA ASN A 921 7.93 21.82 -1.94
C ASN A 921 6.82 21.45 -2.95
N LEU A 922 5.69 20.94 -2.45
CA LEU A 922 4.54 20.55 -3.26
C LEU A 922 3.72 21.78 -3.66
N GLN A 923 3.57 22.03 -4.96
CA GLN A 923 2.82 23.15 -5.52
C GLN A 923 1.47 22.77 -6.16
N GLY A 924 1.16 21.49 -6.36
CA GLY A 924 -0.09 21.13 -7.03
C GLY A 924 -0.50 19.66 -6.98
N PHE A 925 -1.80 19.41 -7.17
CA PHE A 925 -2.41 18.08 -7.20
C PHE A 925 -3.53 18.01 -8.24
N TYR A 926 -3.47 17.03 -9.13
CA TYR A 926 -4.37 16.89 -10.29
C TYR A 926 -5.16 15.58 -10.22
N VAL A 927 -6.46 15.67 -10.00
CA VAL A 927 -7.34 14.49 -9.96
C VAL A 927 -7.45 13.87 -11.35
N TRP A 928 -7.23 12.56 -11.43
CA TRP A 928 -7.45 11.72 -12.60
C TRP A 928 -8.79 10.97 -12.45
N LYS A 929 -9.80 11.19 -13.30
CA LYS A 929 -9.87 12.11 -14.45
C LYS A 929 -11.20 12.83 -14.54
N LEU A 930 -11.35 13.77 -15.48
CA LEU A 930 -12.62 14.45 -15.68
C LEU A 930 -13.78 13.48 -15.99
N GLN A 931 -13.70 12.67 -17.05
CA GLN A 931 -14.88 11.95 -17.58
C GLN A 931 -14.63 10.46 -17.92
N ASP A 932 -15.65 9.62 -17.68
CA ASP A 932 -15.65 8.16 -17.89
C ASP A 932 -15.56 7.70 -19.37
N ARG A 933 -15.26 8.60 -20.32
CA ARG A 933 -15.43 8.34 -21.76
C ARG A 933 -14.37 7.41 -22.37
N HIS A 934 -13.15 7.44 -21.86
CA HIS A 934 -12.02 6.67 -22.40
C HIS A 934 -11.49 5.64 -21.40
N ALA A 935 -11.27 6.04 -20.17
CA ALA A 935 -11.15 5.14 -19.03
C ALA A 935 -12.51 5.16 -18.29
N PRO A 936 -13.41 4.20 -18.55
CA PRO A 936 -14.63 4.09 -17.76
C PRO A 936 -14.26 3.79 -16.32
N GLN A 937 -15.12 4.18 -15.38
CA GLN A 937 -14.93 4.05 -13.95
C GLN A 937 -13.83 4.95 -13.34
N PHE A 938 -13.14 5.82 -14.08
CA PHE A 938 -12.15 6.77 -13.52
C PHE A 938 -12.63 8.23 -13.48
N GLY A 939 -13.77 8.55 -14.10
CA GLY A 939 -14.26 9.91 -14.24
C GLY A 939 -14.95 10.47 -12.99
N LEU A 940 -14.67 11.74 -12.67
CA LEU A 940 -15.53 12.60 -11.85
C LEU A 940 -16.93 12.77 -12.45
N PHE A 941 -17.06 12.66 -13.77
CA PHE A 941 -18.32 12.72 -14.50
C PHE A 941 -18.65 11.38 -15.21
N ALA A 942 -19.82 10.84 -14.90
CA ALA A 942 -20.39 9.66 -15.57
C ALA A 942 -20.89 10.04 -16.97
N SER A 943 -20.44 9.34 -18.01
CA SER A 943 -20.70 9.66 -19.43
C SER A 943 -21.68 8.65 -20.07
N THR A 944 -22.99 8.83 -19.86
CA THR A 944 -24.05 7.97 -20.42
C THR A 944 -24.77 8.65 -21.58
N GLN A 945 -24.93 7.98 -22.74
CA GLN A 945 -25.70 8.48 -23.89
C GLN A 945 -25.36 9.93 -24.30
N HIS A 946 -24.06 10.24 -24.37
CA HIS A 946 -23.51 11.58 -24.64
C HIS A 946 -23.91 12.69 -23.64
N ARG A 947 -24.49 12.35 -22.48
CA ARG A 947 -24.72 13.27 -21.36
C ARG A 947 -23.77 12.93 -20.22
N SER A 948 -22.92 13.89 -19.86
CA SER A 948 -22.06 13.82 -18.68
C SER A 948 -22.84 14.29 -17.45
N LYS A 949 -22.85 13.50 -16.37
CA LYS A 949 -23.43 13.84 -15.06
C LYS A 949 -22.33 13.92 -14.00
N PRO A 950 -22.33 14.91 -13.08
CA PRO A 950 -21.41 14.91 -11.95
C PRO A 950 -21.70 13.74 -11.01
N LYS A 951 -20.63 13.14 -10.49
CA LYS A 951 -20.68 12.24 -9.33
C LYS A 951 -20.44 13.03 -8.04
N ALA A 952 -20.70 12.41 -6.89
CA ALA A 952 -20.60 13.07 -5.59
C ALA A 952 -19.16 13.51 -5.22
N SER A 953 -18.13 12.86 -5.80
CA SER A 953 -16.74 13.33 -5.74
C SER A 953 -16.51 14.73 -6.32
N VAL A 954 -17.33 15.20 -7.27
CA VAL A 954 -17.26 16.58 -7.80
C VAL A 954 -17.54 17.59 -6.68
N ALA A 955 -18.55 17.32 -5.85
CA ALA A 955 -18.91 18.18 -4.74
C ALA A 955 -17.85 18.12 -3.62
N ALA A 956 -17.36 16.91 -3.29
CA ALA A 956 -16.34 16.73 -2.27
C ALA A 956 -14.99 17.39 -2.64
N TYR A 957 -14.54 17.24 -3.89
CA TYR A 957 -13.29 17.89 -4.34
C TYR A 957 -13.44 19.42 -4.38
N ARG A 958 -14.59 19.91 -4.88
CA ARG A 958 -14.91 21.35 -4.87
C ARG A 958 -14.89 21.94 -3.47
N ASP A 959 -15.42 21.25 -2.47
CA ASP A 959 -15.44 21.71 -1.08
C ASP A 959 -14.02 21.90 -0.52
N ILE A 960 -13.16 20.89 -0.70
CA ILE A 960 -11.73 20.95 -0.31
C ILE A 960 -11.03 22.12 -1.01
N ILE A 961 -11.29 22.35 -2.30
CA ILE A 961 -10.75 23.50 -3.04
C ILE A 961 -11.24 24.83 -2.44
N THR A 962 -12.54 24.98 -2.15
CA THR A 962 -13.09 26.22 -1.58
C THR A 962 -12.60 26.52 -0.16
N HIS A 963 -12.19 25.50 0.58
CA HIS A 963 -11.53 25.64 1.88
C HIS A 963 -9.99 25.74 1.79
N GLY A 964 -9.41 25.51 0.60
CA GLY A 964 -7.97 25.49 0.36
C GLY A 964 -7.26 24.31 1.04
N GLY A 965 -7.95 23.21 1.33
CA GLY A 965 -7.46 22.10 2.15
C GLY A 965 -8.45 21.73 3.26
N PHE A 966 -7.94 21.44 4.46
CA PHE A 966 -8.69 20.88 5.59
C PHE A 966 -8.55 21.77 6.84
N PRO A 967 -9.19 22.94 6.90
CA PRO A 967 -9.10 23.81 8.07
C PRO A 967 -9.73 23.21 9.34
N GLY A 968 -9.41 23.79 10.50
CA GLY A 968 -10.06 23.49 11.78
C GLY A 968 -11.41 24.21 11.94
N ASP A 969 -11.53 25.42 11.38
CA ASP A 969 -12.74 26.23 11.41
C ASP A 969 -13.40 26.30 10.02
N ASN A 970 -14.73 26.45 9.97
CA ASN A 970 -15.52 26.69 8.75
C ASN A 970 -15.31 28.11 8.17
N SER A 971 -14.13 28.70 8.33
CA SER A 971 -13.79 30.04 7.83
C SER A 971 -13.36 29.97 6.36
N THR A 972 -14.15 30.59 5.48
CA THR A 972 -13.78 30.84 4.08
C THR A 972 -12.84 32.03 3.99
N GLN A 973 -11.55 31.80 4.25
CA GLN A 973 -10.52 32.82 4.08
C GLN A 973 -10.34 33.09 2.58
N SER A 974 -10.84 34.22 2.09
CA SER A 974 -10.57 34.65 0.72
C SER A 974 -9.06 34.84 0.54
N CYS A 975 -8.44 34.12 -0.39
CA CYS A 975 -7.09 34.40 -0.87
C CYS A 975 -7.04 35.81 -1.47
N ARG A 976 -6.68 36.80 -0.65
CA ARG A 976 -6.36 38.14 -1.13
C ARG A 976 -5.01 38.09 -1.83
N SER A 977 -4.89 38.83 -2.94
CA SER A 977 -3.66 38.97 -3.71
C SER A 977 -2.63 39.84 -2.96
N SER A 978 -2.10 39.32 -1.85
CA SER A 978 -1.17 40.02 -0.95
C SER A 978 -0.12 39.10 -0.30
N GLU A 979 0.18 37.96 -0.92
CA GLU A 979 1.41 37.19 -0.69
C GLU A 979 2.24 37.13 -1.98
N SER A 980 2.31 38.25 -2.69
CA SER A 980 3.39 38.49 -3.64
C SER A 980 4.71 38.55 -2.87
N GLN A 981 5.45 37.44 -2.93
CA GLN A 981 6.89 37.28 -2.64
C GLN A 981 7.63 38.62 -2.51
N GLU A 982 8.18 38.91 -1.33
CA GLU A 982 8.57 40.26 -0.87
C GLU A 982 9.18 41.16 -1.96
N SER A 983 8.34 42.02 -2.55
CA SER A 983 8.83 43.12 -3.37
C SER A 983 9.52 44.13 -2.44
N CYS A 984 10.84 43.97 -2.27
CA CYS A 984 11.66 44.78 -1.37
C CYS A 984 11.25 46.26 -1.40
N ALA A 985 10.75 46.78 -0.28
CA ALA A 985 10.18 48.13 -0.21
C ALA A 985 11.20 49.22 -0.58
N ILE A 986 12.49 48.93 -0.41
CA ILE A 986 13.59 49.80 -0.83
C ILE A 986 13.68 49.84 -2.36
N CYS A 987 13.43 48.73 -3.06
CA CYS A 987 13.44 48.67 -4.53
C CYS A 987 12.26 49.44 -5.15
N THR A 988 11.05 49.38 -4.57
CA THR A 988 9.92 50.21 -5.04
C THR A 988 10.17 51.69 -4.76
N GLN A 989 10.65 52.07 -3.57
CA GLN A 989 11.08 53.44 -3.28
C GLN A 989 12.18 53.93 -4.23
N ILE A 990 13.16 53.09 -4.59
CA ILE A 990 14.20 53.42 -5.58
C ILE A 990 13.63 53.56 -6.99
N LEU A 991 12.63 52.76 -7.39
CA LEU A 991 11.99 52.87 -8.70
C LEU A 991 11.19 54.17 -8.84
N GLU A 992 10.36 54.51 -7.86
CA GLU A 992 9.54 55.73 -7.87
C GLU A 992 10.40 56.99 -7.79
N ASN A 993 11.47 56.97 -6.98
CA ASN A 993 12.37 58.10 -6.80
C ASN A 993 13.54 58.14 -7.80
N LYS A 994 13.51 57.37 -8.90
CA LYS A 994 14.50 57.44 -10.00
C LYS A 994 14.88 58.88 -10.42
N PRO A 995 13.95 59.81 -10.71
CA PRO A 995 14.33 61.17 -11.06
C PRO A 995 15.04 61.91 -9.92
N LEU A 996 14.62 61.71 -8.66
CA LEU A 996 15.23 62.34 -7.48
C LEU A 996 16.62 61.77 -7.16
N LEU A 997 16.83 60.47 -7.34
CA LEU A 997 18.14 59.82 -7.20
C LEU A 997 19.11 60.27 -8.30
N VAL A 998 18.65 60.43 -9.54
CA VAL A 998 19.46 61.03 -10.62
C VAL A 998 19.75 62.50 -10.33
N PHE A 999 18.76 63.29 -9.88
CA PHE A 999 18.97 64.70 -9.54
C PHE A 999 19.95 64.87 -8.36
N GLY A 1000 19.83 64.01 -7.34
CA GLY A 1000 20.76 63.94 -6.20
C GLY A 1000 22.17 63.55 -6.63
N ALA A 1001 22.32 62.53 -7.48
CA ALA A 1001 23.61 62.15 -8.05
C ALA A 1001 24.21 63.27 -8.90
N CYS A 1002 23.43 63.95 -9.73
CA CYS A 1002 23.88 65.11 -10.51
C CYS A 1002 24.28 66.29 -9.62
N LEU A 1003 23.54 66.59 -8.55
CA LEU A 1003 23.91 67.61 -7.56
C LEU A 1003 25.19 67.24 -6.81
N LEU A 1004 25.38 65.98 -6.43
CA LEU A 1004 26.55 65.51 -5.71
C LEU A 1004 27.78 65.49 -6.63
N ILE A 1005 27.64 65.08 -7.89
CA ILE A 1005 28.68 65.21 -8.92
C ILE A 1005 28.99 66.69 -9.19
N ALA A 1006 27.98 67.57 -9.29
CA ALA A 1006 28.19 69.01 -9.47
C ALA A 1006 28.92 69.64 -8.27
N ALA A 1007 28.57 69.25 -7.03
CA ALA A 1007 29.24 69.70 -5.81
C ALA A 1007 30.68 69.18 -5.71
N VAL A 1008 30.94 67.92 -6.08
CA VAL A 1008 32.29 67.34 -6.16
C VAL A 1008 33.12 68.01 -7.26
N MET A 1009 32.52 68.33 -8.41
CA MET A 1009 33.18 69.08 -9.49
C MET A 1009 33.47 70.54 -9.09
N LEU A 1010 32.53 71.22 -8.43
CA LEU A 1010 32.76 72.56 -7.85
C LEU A 1010 33.85 72.54 -6.78
N GLY A 1011 33.84 71.54 -5.88
CA GLY A 1011 34.88 71.32 -4.88
C GLY A 1011 36.25 71.03 -5.50
N ALA A 1012 36.30 70.20 -6.55
CA ALA A 1012 37.52 69.94 -7.31
C ALA A 1012 38.03 71.19 -8.04
N VAL A 1013 37.14 71.97 -8.67
CA VAL A 1013 37.49 73.25 -9.31
C VAL A 1013 37.98 74.27 -8.27
N LEU A 1014 37.36 74.37 -7.10
CA LEU A 1014 37.84 75.18 -5.98
C LEU A 1014 39.23 74.73 -5.50
N ILE A 1015 39.46 73.43 -5.33
CA ILE A 1015 40.77 72.88 -4.94
C ILE A 1015 41.84 73.12 -6.03
N ILE A 1016 41.46 73.06 -7.31
CA ILE A 1016 42.35 73.36 -8.46
C ILE A 1016 42.68 74.86 -8.52
N LEU A 1017 41.71 75.74 -8.31
CA LEU A 1017 41.91 77.19 -8.23
C LEU A 1017 42.78 77.58 -7.02
N LEU A 1018 42.55 76.96 -5.86
CA LEU A 1018 43.34 77.19 -4.64
C LEU A 1018 44.76 76.58 -4.72
N ARG A 1019 44.98 75.52 -5.50
CA ARG A 1019 46.32 75.01 -5.84
C ARG A 1019 46.95 75.69 -7.06
N GLY A 1020 46.26 76.62 -7.71
CA GLY A 1020 46.66 77.30 -8.95
C GLY A 1020 47.80 78.33 -8.84
N ARG A 1021 48.65 78.25 -7.80
CA ARG A 1021 49.79 79.17 -7.59
C ARG A 1021 51.09 78.46 -7.16
N SER A 1022 51.64 77.61 -8.04
CA SER A 1022 53.10 77.49 -8.22
C SER A 1022 53.48 76.80 -9.53
N THR A 1023 54.45 77.38 -10.24
CA THR A 1023 55.23 76.80 -11.36
C THR A 1023 56.05 75.55 -10.92
N GLY A 1024 56.54 74.65 -11.78
CA GLY A 1024 56.40 74.52 -13.25
C GLY A 1024 57.63 73.83 -13.92
N ARG A 1025 57.50 73.45 -15.22
CA ARG A 1025 58.54 72.98 -16.20
C ARG A 1025 59.20 71.58 -16.09
N GLY A 1026 58.97 70.76 -17.14
CA GLY A 1026 59.96 69.88 -17.82
C GLY A 1026 60.25 68.46 -17.27
N ARG A 1027 60.97 67.54 -17.96
CA ARG A 1027 61.17 67.27 -19.42
C ARG A 1027 61.93 65.92 -19.63
N TRP A 1028 61.32 64.94 -20.34
CA TRP A 1028 61.96 63.84 -21.16
C TRP A 1028 62.57 62.53 -20.57
N LYS A 1029 62.37 61.44 -21.37
CA LYS A 1029 63.26 60.29 -21.75
C LYS A 1029 63.38 58.94 -20.96
N ARG A 1030 62.60 57.93 -21.43
CA ARG A 1030 62.97 56.71 -22.24
C ARG A 1030 64.10 55.70 -21.82
N ARG A 1031 63.82 54.39 -22.08
CA ARG A 1031 64.72 53.18 -22.28
C ARG A 1031 65.25 52.40 -21.04
N SER A 1032 65.65 51.10 -21.09
CA SER A 1032 65.22 49.92 -21.92
C SER A 1032 65.91 48.57 -21.55
N LYS A 1033 65.18 47.43 -21.68
CA LYS A 1033 65.57 46.03 -22.08
C LYS A 1033 66.89 45.34 -21.60
N GLY A 1034 66.77 44.08 -21.16
CA GLY A 1034 67.84 43.03 -21.13
C GLY A 1034 67.27 41.59 -21.05
N ARG A 1035 67.97 40.54 -21.57
CA ARG A 1035 67.51 39.11 -21.61
C ARG A 1035 68.55 38.10 -22.19
N ARG A 1036 69.01 37.08 -21.44
CA ARG A 1036 69.54 35.73 -21.90
C ARG A 1036 69.95 34.81 -20.71
N ARG A 1037 69.61 33.49 -20.69
CA ARG A 1037 70.43 32.26 -20.99
C ARG A 1037 71.74 32.13 -20.20
N THR A 1038 72.20 31.00 -19.63
CA THR A 1038 71.72 29.59 -19.34
C THR A 1038 72.81 28.92 -18.43
N GLY A 1039 72.71 27.73 -17.80
CA GLY A 1039 71.69 26.65 -17.71
C GLY A 1039 72.32 25.24 -17.87
N VAL A 1040 71.77 24.19 -17.22
CA VAL A 1040 72.27 22.75 -17.15
C VAL A 1040 73.48 22.58 -16.20
N SER A 1041 73.65 21.57 -15.31
CA SER A 1041 72.88 20.41 -14.75
C SER A 1041 73.30 20.21 -13.25
N VAL A 1042 73.20 19.13 -12.43
CA VAL A 1042 72.97 17.64 -12.48
C VAL A 1042 72.22 17.17 -11.20
N CYS A 1043 71.74 15.91 -11.15
CA CYS A 1043 71.19 15.10 -10.03
C CYS A 1043 70.97 15.70 -8.62
N ALA A 1044 69.70 15.77 -8.20
CA ALA A 1044 69.25 15.47 -6.83
C ALA A 1044 67.76 15.05 -6.79
N VAL A 1045 67.37 14.40 -5.68
CA VAL A 1045 66.05 13.80 -5.32
C VAL A 1045 64.88 14.82 -5.33
N PRO A 1046 63.60 14.41 -5.52
CA PRO A 1046 62.68 15.16 -6.41
C PRO A 1046 61.52 15.95 -5.76
N HIS A 1047 60.84 16.73 -6.62
CA HIS A 1047 59.54 17.43 -6.50
C HIS A 1047 59.36 18.45 -5.34
N VAL A 1048 59.30 19.78 -5.55
CA VAL A 1048 58.45 20.63 -6.44
C VAL A 1048 56.98 20.66 -5.95
N ARG A 1049 56.52 21.68 -5.20
CA ARG A 1049 56.15 23.09 -5.59
C ARG A 1049 54.96 23.17 -6.55
N CYS A 1050 53.80 23.73 -6.14
CA CYS A 1050 53.43 25.16 -6.20
C CYS A 1050 53.37 25.77 -7.62
N GLY A 1051 52.25 26.40 -8.00
CA GLY A 1051 52.20 27.31 -9.17
C GLY A 1051 50.81 27.71 -9.69
N PRO A 1052 50.48 29.02 -9.77
CA PRO A 1052 49.27 29.53 -10.45
C PRO A 1052 49.55 30.57 -11.58
N TRP A 1053 48.48 31.01 -12.26
CA TRP A 1053 48.33 32.26 -13.07
C TRP A 1053 48.86 32.38 -14.54
N GLN A 1054 47.88 32.47 -15.49
CA GLN A 1054 47.65 33.57 -16.47
C GLN A 1054 48.08 33.50 -17.97
N ARG A 1055 47.22 34.09 -18.84
CA ARG A 1055 47.37 34.54 -20.28
C ARG A 1055 47.15 33.45 -21.35
N VAL A 1056 46.64 33.74 -22.57
CA VAL A 1056 47.05 34.71 -23.63
C VAL A 1056 45.86 35.40 -24.36
N THR A 1057 46.13 36.43 -25.19
CA THR A 1057 45.16 37.32 -25.90
C THR A 1057 45.36 37.41 -27.43
N THR A 1058 44.29 37.72 -28.16
CA THR A 1058 44.19 38.02 -29.61
C THR A 1058 42.92 38.89 -29.88
N VAL A 1059 42.75 39.69 -30.95
CA VAL A 1059 43.67 40.15 -32.02
C VAL A 1059 43.40 41.62 -32.45
N GLN A 1060 42.68 41.89 -33.55
CA GLN A 1060 42.50 43.19 -34.26
C GLN A 1060 41.17 43.14 -35.10
N CYS A 1061 40.63 44.13 -35.83
CA CYS A 1061 40.98 45.53 -36.21
C CYS A 1061 39.72 46.29 -36.78
N VAL A 1062 39.87 47.57 -37.20
CA VAL A 1062 39.12 48.26 -38.33
C VAL A 1062 37.60 48.54 -38.15
N THR A 1063 36.94 49.65 -38.58
CA THR A 1063 37.27 51.08 -38.92
C THR A 1063 35.98 51.94 -39.05
N GLU A 1064 36.08 53.26 -38.79
CA GLU A 1064 35.47 54.42 -39.50
C GLU A 1064 33.93 54.65 -39.74
N LYS A 1065 33.55 55.95 -39.63
CA LYS A 1065 32.59 56.76 -40.46
C LYS A 1065 31.06 56.48 -40.39
N LEU A 1066 30.17 57.38 -40.86
CA LEU A 1066 29.99 58.86 -40.72
C LEU A 1066 28.61 59.25 -41.34
N HIS A 1067 28.17 60.51 -41.18
CA HIS A 1067 26.94 61.14 -41.75
C HIS A 1067 25.59 60.58 -41.23
N GLU A 1068 24.69 61.36 -40.61
CA GLU A 1068 23.96 62.58 -40.99
C GLU A 1068 22.66 62.32 -41.79
N ASN A 1069 21.52 62.66 -41.17
CA ASN A 1069 20.61 63.69 -41.70
C ASN A 1069 19.65 64.24 -40.62
N LYS A 1070 18.89 65.30 -40.94
CA LYS A 1070 18.20 66.20 -39.98
C LYS A 1070 16.66 66.34 -40.20
N PRO A 1071 15.90 66.99 -39.29
CA PRO A 1071 14.43 66.93 -39.21
C PRO A 1071 13.72 68.09 -39.96
N PRO A 1072 12.37 68.23 -39.88
CA PRO A 1072 11.69 68.91 -38.76
C PRO A 1072 10.50 68.08 -38.17
N LEU A 1073 9.87 68.31 -37.01
CA LEU A 1073 9.68 69.44 -36.06
C LEU A 1073 8.41 70.32 -36.24
N TRP A 1074 7.60 70.36 -35.16
CA TRP A 1074 6.47 71.26 -34.81
C TRP A 1074 5.15 70.99 -35.57
N CYS A 1075 3.95 71.09 -34.96
CA CYS A 1075 3.54 71.59 -33.62
C CYS A 1075 2.34 70.73 -33.07
N LEU A 1076 1.40 71.06 -32.15
CA LEU A 1076 1.03 72.32 -31.45
C LEU A 1076 0.56 72.08 -29.98
N TYR A 1077 -0.74 72.26 -29.65
CA TYR A 1077 -1.38 72.43 -28.30
C TYR A 1077 -2.74 71.66 -28.24
N TRP A 1078 -3.49 71.51 -27.13
CA TRP A 1078 -3.24 71.42 -25.66
C TRP A 1078 -4.57 71.05 -24.95
N ALA A 1079 -4.52 70.71 -23.66
CA ALA A 1079 -5.63 70.65 -22.67
C ALA A 1079 -6.82 69.67 -22.84
N PHE A 1080 -7.24 69.12 -21.70
CA PHE A 1080 -8.41 68.24 -21.48
C PHE A 1080 -9.04 68.64 -20.14
N ARG A 1081 -10.38 68.81 -20.01
CA ARG A 1081 -11.15 68.53 -18.76
C ARG A 1081 -12.67 68.82 -18.81
N VAL A 1082 -13.46 67.77 -18.49
CA VAL A 1082 -14.57 67.71 -17.49
C VAL A 1082 -15.83 68.60 -17.61
N SER A 1083 -17.02 67.95 -17.58
CA SER A 1083 -18.16 68.29 -16.69
C SER A 1083 -19.28 67.21 -16.66
N SER A 1084 -20.00 67.10 -15.52
CA SER A 1084 -21.41 66.59 -15.31
C SER A 1084 -21.79 65.13 -15.69
N ARG A 1085 -22.37 64.27 -14.82
CA ARG A 1085 -23.70 64.25 -14.11
C ARG A 1085 -24.89 63.83 -15.00
N ALA A 1086 -26.01 63.23 -14.55
CA ALA A 1086 -26.50 62.63 -13.27
C ALA A 1086 -27.93 62.01 -13.52
N ALA A 1087 -28.70 61.42 -12.58
CA ALA A 1087 -28.49 60.41 -11.51
C ALA A 1087 -29.84 60.21 -10.72
N SER A 1088 -30.27 58.99 -10.35
CA SER A 1088 -31.56 58.75 -9.65
C SER A 1088 -31.55 57.50 -8.73
N THR A 1089 -31.70 57.66 -7.39
CA THR A 1089 -32.88 57.32 -6.51
C THR A 1089 -33.07 55.82 -6.14
N THR A 1090 -33.40 55.39 -4.90
CA THR A 1090 -33.94 56.10 -3.70
C THR A 1090 -33.58 55.41 -2.35
N ALA A 1091 -33.97 56.04 -1.22
CA ALA A 1091 -33.75 55.73 0.21
C ALA A 1091 -34.11 54.30 0.74
N GLY A 1092 -33.72 53.88 1.96
CA GLY A 1092 -32.85 54.47 3.02
C GLY A 1092 -33.08 53.92 4.45
N VAL A 1093 -32.65 54.68 5.48
CA VAL A 1093 -33.13 54.67 6.91
C VAL A 1093 -32.54 53.68 7.97
N THR A 1094 -31.48 54.14 8.67
CA THR A 1094 -31.18 54.13 10.14
C THR A 1094 -31.36 52.91 11.10
N SER A 1095 -30.25 52.60 11.81
CA SER A 1095 -30.08 52.60 13.30
C SER A 1095 -30.46 51.43 14.26
N LYS A 1096 -29.42 51.04 15.04
CA LYS A 1096 -29.35 50.89 16.53
C LYS A 1096 -29.91 49.66 17.30
N LEU A 1097 -29.11 49.26 18.31
CA LEU A 1097 -29.45 48.57 19.60
C LEU A 1097 -29.85 47.06 19.49
N PHE A 1098 -29.89 46.24 20.56
CA PHE A 1098 -29.94 46.50 22.03
C PHE A 1098 -29.33 45.33 22.88
N LEU A 1099 -28.26 45.58 23.67
CA LEU A 1099 -27.74 44.75 24.82
C LEU A 1099 -27.45 43.23 24.57
N ARG A 1100 -26.98 42.34 25.47
CA ARG A 1100 -26.45 42.28 26.89
C ARG A 1100 -25.57 40.99 26.92
N GLY A 1101 -24.55 40.75 27.74
CA GLY A 1101 -23.86 41.46 28.85
C GLY A 1101 -23.27 40.45 29.85
N PHE A 1102 -22.22 40.81 30.61
CA PHE A 1102 -21.55 40.01 31.69
C PHE A 1102 -20.78 38.73 31.21
N SER A 1103 -19.70 38.23 31.85
CA SER A 1103 -18.82 38.76 32.93
C SER A 1103 -17.46 38.00 32.95
N GLY A 1104 -16.49 38.43 33.79
CA GLY A 1104 -15.14 37.81 33.97
C GLY A 1104 -15.15 36.38 34.56
N PHE A 1105 -14.03 35.72 34.87
CA PHE A 1105 -12.67 36.13 35.32
C PHE A 1105 -11.56 35.64 34.36
N ARG A 1106 -10.27 36.04 34.35
CA ARG A 1106 -9.33 36.75 35.27
C ARG A 1106 -8.56 35.93 36.33
N THR A 1107 -7.59 35.13 35.88
CA THR A 1107 -6.28 34.77 36.53
C THR A 1107 -5.38 34.12 35.46
N THR A 1108 -4.06 34.31 35.26
CA THR A 1108 -2.96 35.14 35.82
C THR A 1108 -2.19 34.69 37.09
N VAL A 1109 -1.44 33.58 36.99
CA VAL A 1109 -0.14 33.30 37.67
C VAL A 1109 0.69 32.51 36.65
N THR A 1110 1.89 32.81 36.13
CA THR A 1110 3.15 33.52 36.49
C THR A 1110 4.24 32.71 37.20
N SER A 1111 5.38 32.59 36.50
CA SER A 1111 6.78 32.37 36.97
C SER A 1111 7.24 30.95 37.38
N GLY A 1112 8.52 30.68 37.07
CA GLY A 1112 9.22 29.40 37.29
C GLY A 1112 10.45 29.24 36.37
N GLN A 1113 11.52 30.01 36.60
CA GLN A 1113 12.78 29.99 35.81
C GLN A 1113 13.96 29.36 36.59
N ALA A 1114 15.06 29.09 35.86
CA ALA A 1114 16.39 28.54 36.26
C ALA A 1114 16.53 27.01 36.03
N ALA A 1115 17.46 26.45 35.23
CA ALA A 1115 18.65 26.89 34.49
C ALA A 1115 20.05 26.77 35.18
N THR A 1116 20.71 25.63 34.92
CA THR A 1116 22.18 25.37 34.86
C THR A 1116 22.35 24.03 34.11
N THR A 1117 23.21 23.75 33.10
CA THR A 1117 24.49 24.25 32.55
C THR A 1117 25.67 23.28 32.82
N ALA A 1118 26.54 23.10 31.81
CA ALA A 1118 27.68 22.16 31.66
C ALA A 1118 27.28 20.72 31.23
N CYS A 1119 27.69 20.13 30.10
CA CYS A 1119 28.94 20.10 29.31
C CYS A 1119 29.94 19.01 29.74
N PHE A 1120 30.04 17.91 28.97
CA PHE A 1120 31.28 17.13 28.80
C PHE A 1120 31.27 16.30 27.50
N THR A 1121 32.40 16.32 26.79
CA THR A 1121 32.82 15.49 25.63
C THR A 1121 34.36 15.58 25.54
N PRO A 1122 35.07 14.89 24.61
CA PRO A 1122 34.85 13.57 23.98
C PRO A 1122 36.06 12.62 24.20
N SER A 1123 36.00 11.38 23.70
CA SER A 1123 37.20 10.61 23.34
C SER A 1123 36.91 9.55 22.28
N ALA A 1124 37.82 9.36 21.32
CA ALA A 1124 37.73 8.34 20.28
C ALA A 1124 39.06 7.58 20.14
N TRP A 1125 39.02 6.33 19.67
CA TRP A 1125 40.20 5.53 19.31
C TRP A 1125 40.07 4.89 17.92
N ARG A 1126 41.20 4.45 17.36
CA ARG A 1126 41.40 4.15 15.92
C ARG A 1126 41.72 2.67 15.64
N PRO A 1127 41.61 2.20 14.38
CA PRO A 1127 41.64 0.78 14.03
C PRO A 1127 43.06 0.22 13.81
N TYR A 1128 43.14 -1.10 13.65
CA TYR A 1128 44.30 -1.81 13.11
C TYR A 1128 43.91 -2.70 11.93
N THR A 1129 44.75 -2.71 10.89
CA THR A 1129 44.72 -3.69 9.79
C THR A 1129 46.05 -4.44 9.75
N ARG A 1130 46.02 -5.73 9.39
CA ARG A 1130 47.19 -6.49 8.91
C ARG A 1130 46.77 -7.57 7.92
N GLN A 1131 47.71 -7.95 7.06
CA GLN A 1131 47.50 -8.78 5.88
C GLN A 1131 48.76 -9.60 5.63
N LEU A 1132 48.63 -10.93 5.55
CA LEU A 1132 49.59 -11.96 5.07
C LEU A 1132 48.87 -13.33 5.20
N LEU A 1133 49.22 -14.43 4.52
CA LEU A 1133 49.62 -14.71 3.13
C LEU A 1133 49.84 -16.25 3.00
N LEU A 1134 49.84 -16.78 1.76
CA LEU A 1134 50.32 -18.12 1.33
C LEU A 1134 49.44 -19.38 1.56
N GLU A 1135 49.21 -20.07 0.43
CA GLU A 1135 49.32 -21.53 0.15
C GLU A 1135 48.43 -22.57 0.89
N GLY A 1136 47.92 -23.62 0.21
CA GLY A 1136 47.93 -23.89 -1.24
C GLY A 1136 47.48 -25.31 -1.67
N ALA A 1137 47.22 -25.46 -2.98
CA ALA A 1137 47.17 -26.68 -3.81
C ALA A 1137 46.21 -27.87 -3.47
N GLY A 1138 45.62 -28.51 -4.51
CA GLY A 1138 45.15 -29.90 -4.39
C GLY A 1138 44.10 -30.49 -5.36
N ARG A 1139 44.42 -30.65 -6.66
CA ARG A 1139 43.89 -31.66 -7.64
C ARG A 1139 42.47 -32.28 -7.43
N SER A 1140 41.50 -32.10 -8.33
CA SER A 1140 41.39 -32.72 -9.69
C SER A 1140 41.26 -34.26 -9.73
N ILE A 1141 40.15 -34.78 -10.31
CA ILE A 1141 40.11 -35.90 -11.28
C ILE A 1141 38.68 -36.12 -11.85
N ARG A 1142 38.56 -36.13 -13.21
CA ARG A 1142 37.82 -37.02 -14.16
C ARG A 1142 36.42 -37.62 -13.78
N LYS A 1143 35.50 -37.97 -14.70
CA LYS A 1143 35.48 -38.08 -16.20
C LYS A 1143 34.04 -38.26 -16.75
N ALA A 1144 33.88 -38.08 -18.07
CA ALA A 1144 32.93 -38.76 -18.99
C ALA A 1144 31.40 -38.51 -18.80
N SER A 1145 30.65 -38.04 -19.79
CA SER A 1145 30.22 -38.65 -21.09
C SER A 1145 29.14 -39.73 -20.89
N GLU A 1146 27.98 -39.73 -21.56
CA GLU A 1146 27.78 -39.69 -23.03
C GLU A 1146 26.44 -39.06 -23.48
N CYS A 1147 26.26 -38.92 -24.80
CA CYS A 1147 25.05 -38.39 -25.45
C CYS A 1147 24.27 -39.51 -26.17
N ILE A 1148 22.92 -39.49 -26.12
CA ILE A 1148 22.06 -40.27 -27.03
C ILE A 1148 21.02 -39.35 -27.69
N LEU A 1149 20.60 -39.74 -28.90
CA LEU A 1149 20.09 -38.88 -29.96
C LEU A 1149 18.57 -38.56 -29.95
N TYR A 1150 18.27 -37.34 -30.40
CA TYR A 1150 17.23 -36.94 -31.37
C TYR A 1150 15.82 -37.60 -31.40
N ARG A 1151 14.81 -36.75 -31.10
CA ARG A 1151 13.85 -36.13 -32.08
C ARG A 1151 12.74 -37.05 -32.73
N PRO A 1152 11.80 -36.55 -33.57
CA PRO A 1152 10.39 -36.49 -33.13
C PRO A 1152 9.31 -36.94 -34.15
N THR A 1153 8.04 -36.91 -33.71
CA THR A 1153 6.79 -36.70 -34.48
C THR A 1153 5.79 -36.00 -33.52
N ASP A 1154 4.94 -35.03 -33.87
CA ASP A 1154 3.82 -35.03 -34.86
C ASP A 1154 2.74 -36.09 -34.50
N THR A 1155 1.42 -35.86 -34.54
CA THR A 1155 0.51 -34.73 -34.92
C THR A 1155 -0.88 -34.97 -34.23
N SER A 1156 -1.95 -34.15 -34.23
CA SER A 1156 -2.32 -32.81 -34.74
C SER A 1156 -3.66 -32.33 -34.08
N PHE A 1157 -4.03 -31.05 -34.25
CA PHE A 1157 -5.40 -30.46 -34.33
C PHE A 1157 -6.64 -31.28 -33.90
N VAL A 1158 -7.48 -30.70 -33.01
CA VAL A 1158 -8.62 -29.81 -33.38
C VAL A 1158 -8.68 -28.66 -32.38
#